data_AF-A0A9D9VRY3-F1
#
_entry.id   AF-A0A9D9VRY3-F1
#
_cell.length_a   1.000
_cell.length_b   1.000
_cell.length_c   1.000
_cell.angle_alpha   90.00
_cell.angle_beta   90.00
_cell.angle_gamma   90.00
#
_symmetry.space_group_name_H-M   'P 1'
#
loop_
_entity.id
_entity.type
_entity.pdbx_description
1 polymer ?
#
loop_
_entity_poly.entity_id
_entity_poly.type
_entity_poly.pdbx_seq_one_letter_code
_entity_poly.pdbx_strand_id
1 'polypeptide(L)'
;MEKMRILAIVAGGALLLALVVLSFTFVQVRNQQVALSSDLAYRTNILSDSLAEAIEPALARRDTVASVQKTVDRISANERVAGFAVYDSSPKLLAFSALYQNNPPVSLADIETVMQTNSVKNFYVGTGKTQVYVSIAPLHSSERITGALVLMQHAGYIATAVTDAWIRNLVRFLLQLVIFCGVILILIRFVFQKSIRELAELIRVTRRGTRRPLETSGLLKPIHKEISSLVTRAHNAYLNDPTIEKPPKAPLKKFTIGFEVEFFVIDTEGRIVPGADKILAKIAEKTKFHEVTKECAHNLIELGSYPNIEGTDTMKSLLAGLKLLVESASEAGYGILPLGTYPGKFTPEMRSDPRYRVQTKLFGKTRFQIAGRVAGYHCHYALPWGVFDSQKLTLKELSISKNQEYLVNAFNFLIAADPALTTFMQSSPFYQGRHFAKDTRMLVYRGSEELEYPRGLYNSLPTFGSLPAYVHAGADLLSRIRDRNDSWLKSLADIGVKGASFYRSILDTNWTPVKINAHGTFEQRGMDMNRLPVLLSVSLLLQIILRHIQDGNLKVVPHDSAKAEPFAFDKHAKTIRIAPDTHVRKYLQHAAAHEGLENDDIHYYCRRLLSLAKILGGKELDELLRPLTDMLAGRRTTADDILSQARSLGYKDMRKLLPQNIASEIALTHARQMSEDIVSLEKMIEGYEKLTS
;
A
#
# COMPACT_ATOMS: atom_id res chain seq x y z
N MET A 1 -30.57 29.44 14.62
CA MET A 1 -31.09 28.15 14.09
C MET A 1 -30.12 26.98 14.25
N GLU A 2 -28.82 27.13 13.98
CA GLU A 2 -27.85 26.02 14.01
C GLU A 2 -27.67 25.38 15.41
N LYS A 3 -27.60 26.20 16.47
CA LYS A 3 -27.55 25.71 17.87
C LYS A 3 -28.80 24.91 18.29
N MET A 4 -29.99 25.28 17.79
CA MET A 4 -31.25 24.57 18.10
C MET A 4 -31.32 23.18 17.46
N ARG A 5 -30.76 23.01 16.25
CA ARG A 5 -30.75 21.70 15.56
C ARG A 5 -29.81 20.70 16.21
N ILE A 6 -28.67 21.17 16.71
CA ILE A 6 -27.73 20.34 17.48
C ILE A 6 -28.38 19.90 18.80
N LEU A 7 -29.06 20.81 19.50
CA LEU A 7 -29.80 20.47 20.71
C LEU A 7 -30.86 19.40 20.44
N ALA A 8 -31.57 19.48 19.31
CA ALA A 8 -32.60 18.50 18.95
C ALA A 8 -32.03 17.09 18.69
N ILE A 9 -30.86 16.98 18.04
CA ILE A 9 -30.21 15.67 17.79
C ILE A 9 -29.72 15.06 19.10
N VAL A 10 -29.09 15.87 19.97
CA VAL A 10 -28.64 15.41 21.29
C VAL A 10 -29.84 14.98 22.15
N ALA A 11 -30.91 15.77 22.15
CA ALA A 11 -32.15 15.45 22.85
C ALA A 11 -32.81 14.17 22.33
N GLY A 12 -32.84 13.98 21.00
CA GLY A 12 -33.39 12.77 20.38
C GLY A 12 -32.59 11.51 20.73
N GLY A 13 -31.26 11.58 20.68
CA GLY A 13 -30.39 10.47 21.09
C GLY A 13 -30.51 10.15 22.58
N ALA A 14 -30.58 11.18 23.42
CA ALA A 14 -30.84 11.05 24.86
C ALA A 14 -32.18 10.39 25.15
N LEU A 15 -33.24 10.78 24.42
CA LEU A 15 -34.59 10.22 24.57
C LEU A 15 -34.62 8.74 24.18
N LEU A 16 -33.97 8.36 23.09
CA LEU A 16 -33.86 6.95 22.67
C LEU A 16 -33.13 6.12 23.74
N LEU A 17 -32.01 6.62 24.26
CA LEU A 17 -31.25 5.95 25.30
C LEU A 17 -32.07 5.81 26.58
N ALA A 18 -32.82 6.85 26.97
CA ALA A 18 -33.73 6.82 28.10
C ALA A 18 -34.79 5.72 27.93
N LEU A 19 -35.40 5.63 26.76
CA LEU A 19 -36.45 4.64 26.47
C LEU A 19 -35.91 3.21 26.55
N VAL A 20 -34.73 2.96 26.01
CA VAL A 20 -34.07 1.64 26.09
C VAL A 20 -33.76 1.28 27.54
N VAL A 21 -33.12 2.18 28.29
CA VAL A 21 -32.73 1.89 29.68
C VAL A 21 -33.94 1.72 30.59
N LEU A 22 -34.99 2.54 30.42
CA LEU A 22 -36.25 2.38 31.15
C LEU A 22 -36.92 1.05 30.81
N SER A 23 -36.90 0.61 29.55
CA SER A 23 -37.48 -0.67 29.13
C SER A 23 -36.73 -1.85 29.77
N PHE A 24 -35.41 -1.86 29.72
CA PHE A 24 -34.59 -2.90 30.36
C PHE A 24 -34.74 -2.89 31.88
N THR A 25 -34.77 -1.71 32.50
CA THR A 25 -34.97 -1.57 33.95
C THR A 25 -36.35 -2.11 34.34
N PHE A 26 -37.39 -1.81 33.56
CA PHE A 26 -38.73 -2.32 33.79
C PHE A 26 -38.77 -3.85 33.73
N VAL A 27 -38.15 -4.47 32.72
CA VAL A 27 -38.06 -5.94 32.60
C VAL A 27 -37.27 -6.53 33.77
N GLN A 28 -36.13 -5.94 34.11
CA GLN A 28 -35.30 -6.41 35.23
C GLN A 28 -36.06 -6.35 36.56
N VAL A 29 -36.69 -5.21 36.87
CA VAL A 29 -37.45 -5.02 38.10
C VAL A 29 -38.64 -5.98 38.14
N ARG A 30 -39.36 -6.14 37.03
CA ARG A 30 -40.48 -7.09 36.95
C ARG A 30 -40.03 -8.52 37.21
N ASN A 31 -38.93 -8.94 36.59
CA ASN A 31 -38.37 -10.27 36.81
C ASN A 31 -37.92 -10.47 38.25
N GLN A 32 -37.28 -9.47 38.85
CA GLN A 32 -36.85 -9.51 40.24
C GLN A 32 -38.04 -9.56 41.21
N GLN A 33 -39.09 -8.79 40.96
CA GLN A 33 -40.33 -8.81 41.74
C GLN A 33 -41.01 -10.18 41.64
N VAL A 34 -41.15 -10.73 40.43
CA VAL A 34 -41.75 -12.07 40.21
C VAL A 34 -40.92 -13.15 40.91
N ALA A 35 -39.59 -13.12 40.78
CA ALA A 35 -38.71 -14.10 41.42
C ALA A 35 -38.82 -14.08 42.94
N LEU A 36 -38.73 -12.90 43.56
CA LEU A 36 -38.86 -12.76 45.02
C LEU A 36 -40.26 -13.11 45.53
N SER A 37 -41.31 -12.75 44.77
CA SER A 37 -42.69 -13.08 45.13
C SER A 37 -42.97 -14.58 45.01
N SER A 38 -42.41 -15.23 43.99
CA SER A 38 -42.51 -16.68 43.79
C SER A 38 -41.74 -17.46 44.86
N ASP A 39 -40.53 -17.03 45.19
CA ASP A 39 -39.73 -17.63 46.27
C ASP A 39 -40.42 -17.47 47.64
N LEU A 40 -40.99 -16.30 47.93
CA LEU A 40 -41.77 -16.08 49.15
C LEU A 40 -43.01 -16.97 49.19
N ALA A 41 -43.77 -17.07 48.10
CA ALA A 41 -44.95 -17.92 48.00
C ALA A 41 -44.60 -19.40 48.20
N TYR A 42 -43.58 -19.88 47.51
CA TYR A 42 -43.10 -21.26 47.61
C TYR A 42 -42.67 -21.63 49.03
N ARG A 43 -41.85 -20.78 49.66
CA ARG A 43 -41.42 -21.00 51.05
C ARG A 43 -42.56 -20.91 52.05
N THR A 44 -43.51 -20.01 51.82
CA THR A 44 -44.70 -19.86 52.68
C THR A 44 -45.57 -21.10 52.62
N ASN A 45 -45.81 -21.66 51.43
CA ASN A 45 -46.58 -22.90 51.30
C ASN A 45 -45.90 -24.07 52.03
N ILE A 46 -44.60 -24.28 51.84
CA ILE A 46 -43.85 -25.35 52.54
C ILE A 46 -43.93 -25.17 54.06
N LEU A 47 -43.81 -23.93 54.53
CA LEU A 47 -43.94 -23.63 55.96
C LEU A 47 -45.37 -23.85 56.45
N SER A 48 -46.39 -23.43 55.71
CA SER A 48 -47.80 -23.67 56.05
C SER A 48 -48.10 -25.17 56.15
N ASP A 49 -47.64 -25.98 55.20
CA ASP A 49 -47.85 -27.43 55.19
C ASP A 49 -47.14 -28.10 56.38
N SER A 50 -45.87 -27.77 56.62
CA SER A 50 -45.11 -28.30 57.75
C SER A 50 -45.71 -27.89 59.11
N LEU A 51 -46.33 -26.71 59.19
CA LEU A 51 -46.99 -26.23 60.40
C LEU A 51 -48.37 -26.84 60.59
N ALA A 52 -49.12 -27.10 59.52
CA ALA A 52 -50.36 -27.86 59.57
C ALA A 52 -50.10 -29.26 60.15
N GLU A 53 -49.12 -29.99 59.61
CA GLU A 53 -48.71 -31.32 60.11
C GLU A 53 -48.35 -31.31 61.61
N ALA A 54 -47.77 -30.22 62.11
CA ALA A 54 -47.41 -30.07 63.52
C ALA A 54 -48.61 -29.76 64.44
N ILE A 55 -49.67 -29.13 63.92
CA ILE A 55 -50.80 -28.60 64.71
C ILE A 55 -52.01 -29.53 64.68
N GLU A 56 -52.25 -30.20 63.55
CA GLU A 56 -53.36 -31.14 63.36
C GLU A 56 -53.46 -32.21 64.47
N PRO A 57 -52.36 -32.83 64.94
CA PRO A 57 -52.44 -33.82 66.03
C PRO A 57 -52.94 -33.24 67.36
N ALA A 58 -52.60 -31.98 67.65
CA ALA A 58 -53.04 -31.29 68.87
C ALA A 58 -54.52 -30.89 68.79
N LEU A 59 -55.00 -30.51 67.60
CA LEU A 59 -56.42 -30.24 67.34
C LEU A 59 -57.27 -31.51 67.43
N ALA A 60 -56.78 -32.64 66.89
CA ALA A 60 -57.47 -33.92 66.90
C ALA A 60 -57.73 -34.46 68.32
N ARG A 61 -56.83 -34.19 69.27
CA ARG A 61 -56.93 -34.64 70.67
C ARG A 61 -57.84 -33.78 71.55
N ARG A 62 -58.37 -32.66 71.04
CA ARG A 62 -59.01 -31.59 71.82
C ARG A 62 -58.12 -31.14 72.99
N ASP A 63 -56.81 -31.06 72.76
CA ASP A 63 -55.88 -30.59 73.79
C ASP A 63 -56.19 -29.12 74.15
N THR A 64 -55.94 -28.74 75.41
CA THR A 64 -56.17 -27.38 75.90
C THR A 64 -55.51 -26.35 74.99
N VAL A 65 -56.23 -25.24 74.71
CA VAL A 65 -55.79 -24.05 73.96
C VAL A 65 -54.33 -23.64 74.25
N ALA A 66 -53.87 -23.84 75.49
CA ALA A 66 -52.50 -23.58 75.94
C ALA A 66 -51.41 -24.38 75.18
N SER A 67 -51.68 -25.60 74.73
CA SER A 67 -50.73 -26.44 73.98
C SER A 67 -50.49 -25.92 72.56
N VAL A 68 -51.56 -25.57 71.86
CA VAL A 68 -51.53 -24.95 70.54
C VAL A 68 -50.85 -23.58 70.64
N GLN A 69 -51.19 -22.78 71.65
CA GLN A 69 -50.55 -21.47 71.89
C GLN A 69 -49.03 -21.59 72.15
N LYS A 70 -48.57 -22.61 72.89
CA LYS A 70 -47.12 -22.83 73.12
C LYS A 70 -46.36 -23.15 71.82
N THR A 71 -46.98 -23.87 70.90
CA THR A 71 -46.43 -24.12 69.56
C THR A 71 -46.39 -22.83 68.75
N VAL A 72 -47.48 -22.04 68.78
CA VAL A 72 -47.56 -20.71 68.15
C VAL A 72 -46.46 -19.76 68.64
N ASP A 73 -46.23 -19.68 69.95
CA ASP A 73 -45.25 -18.78 70.55
C ASP A 73 -43.81 -19.18 70.19
N ARG A 74 -43.52 -20.49 70.12
CA ARG A 74 -42.19 -20.99 69.70
C ARG A 74 -41.87 -20.65 68.24
N ILE A 75 -42.88 -20.70 67.37
CA ILE A 75 -42.71 -20.40 65.94
C ILE A 75 -42.63 -18.88 65.71
N SER A 76 -43.42 -18.11 66.46
CA SER A 76 -43.44 -16.64 66.40
C SER A 76 -42.12 -16.01 66.88
N ALA A 77 -41.25 -16.75 67.57
CA ALA A 77 -39.90 -16.32 67.94
C ALA A 77 -38.91 -16.29 66.76
N ASN A 78 -39.29 -16.76 65.57
CA ASN A 78 -38.47 -16.70 64.36
C ASN A 78 -38.67 -15.36 63.64
N GLU A 79 -37.59 -14.58 63.45
CA GLU A 79 -37.59 -13.22 62.87
C GLU A 79 -38.23 -13.11 61.47
N ARG A 80 -38.46 -14.23 60.77
CA ARG A 80 -39.04 -14.25 59.41
C ARG A 80 -40.57 -14.40 59.38
N VAL A 81 -41.20 -14.79 60.48
CA VAL A 81 -42.66 -14.94 60.58
C VAL A 81 -43.24 -13.67 61.19
N ALA A 82 -44.08 -12.97 60.42
CA ALA A 82 -44.69 -11.70 60.84
C ALA A 82 -45.89 -11.91 61.78
N GLY A 83 -46.53 -13.08 61.70
CA GLY A 83 -47.72 -13.38 62.49
C GLY A 83 -48.32 -14.74 62.16
N PHE A 84 -49.16 -15.21 63.07
CA PHE A 84 -49.70 -16.57 63.08
C PHE A 84 -51.06 -16.60 63.75
N ALA A 85 -52.01 -17.38 63.23
CA ALA A 85 -53.29 -17.65 63.87
C ALA A 85 -53.89 -18.99 63.48
N VAL A 86 -54.63 -19.61 64.39
CA VAL A 86 -55.37 -20.86 64.18
C VAL A 86 -56.83 -20.62 64.51
N TYR A 87 -57.71 -21.02 63.61
CA TYR A 87 -59.16 -20.97 63.74
C TYR A 87 -59.74 -22.37 63.91
N ASP A 88 -60.83 -22.49 64.66
CA ASP A 88 -61.61 -23.73 64.74
C ASP A 88 -62.61 -23.89 63.57
N SER A 89 -63.38 -24.98 63.61
CA SER A 89 -64.42 -25.31 62.63
C SER A 89 -65.63 -24.35 62.63
N SER A 90 -65.73 -23.46 63.62
CA SER A 90 -66.81 -22.46 63.78
C SER A 90 -66.25 -21.03 63.63
N PRO A 91 -65.42 -20.83 62.59
CA PRO A 91 -64.37 -19.79 62.45
C PRO A 91 -63.99 -18.95 63.69
N LYS A 92 -63.83 -19.59 64.85
CA LYS A 92 -63.43 -18.91 66.09
C LYS A 92 -61.92 -19.02 66.29
N LEU A 93 -61.29 -17.91 66.66
CA LEU A 93 -59.85 -17.83 66.87
C LEU A 93 -59.44 -18.66 68.11
N LEU A 94 -58.57 -19.66 67.93
CA LEU A 94 -58.09 -20.58 68.97
C LEU A 94 -56.74 -20.15 69.55
N ALA A 95 -55.77 -19.83 68.69
CA ALA A 95 -54.43 -19.43 69.09
C ALA A 95 -53.90 -18.39 68.12
N PHE A 96 -53.13 -17.42 68.61
CA PHE A 96 -52.62 -16.35 67.78
C PHE A 96 -51.33 -15.75 68.34
N SER A 97 -50.49 -15.26 67.43
CA SER A 97 -49.30 -14.46 67.78
C SER A 97 -49.71 -13.04 68.19
N ALA A 98 -48.91 -12.38 69.03
CA ALA A 98 -49.19 -11.02 69.49
C ALA A 98 -49.36 -9.98 68.35
N LEU A 99 -48.64 -10.15 67.24
CA LEU A 99 -48.74 -9.27 66.07
C LEU A 99 -50.04 -9.44 65.27
N TYR A 100 -50.70 -10.60 65.38
CA TYR A 100 -51.97 -10.90 64.71
C TYR A 100 -53.17 -10.22 65.38
N GLN A 101 -53.15 -10.13 66.73
CA GLN A 101 -54.29 -9.66 67.53
C GLN A 101 -54.66 -8.19 67.25
N ASN A 102 -53.67 -7.36 66.96
CA ASN A 102 -53.88 -5.91 66.84
C ASN A 102 -54.44 -5.47 65.48
N ASN A 103 -54.29 -6.29 64.43
CA ASN A 103 -54.81 -5.98 63.09
C ASN A 103 -54.88 -7.25 62.20
N PRO A 104 -55.88 -8.14 62.39
CA PRO A 104 -56.00 -9.36 61.63
C PRO A 104 -56.25 -9.06 60.15
N PRO A 105 -55.38 -9.49 59.22
CA PRO A 105 -55.47 -9.12 57.81
C PRO A 105 -56.45 -9.97 56.99
N VAL A 106 -57.19 -10.86 57.64
CA VAL A 106 -58.10 -11.83 57.00
C VAL A 106 -59.53 -11.55 57.44
N SER A 107 -60.48 -11.70 56.52
CA SER A 107 -61.90 -11.66 56.88
C SER A 107 -62.39 -13.05 57.30
N LEU A 108 -63.46 -13.13 58.10
CA LEU A 108 -64.10 -14.41 58.43
C LEU A 108 -64.56 -15.15 57.17
N ALA A 109 -65.01 -14.41 56.15
CA ALA A 109 -65.36 -14.97 54.85
C ALA A 109 -64.18 -15.65 54.14
N ASP A 110 -62.95 -15.15 54.30
CA ASP A 110 -61.75 -15.80 53.73
C ASP A 110 -61.47 -17.15 54.41
N ILE A 111 -61.64 -17.21 55.73
CA ILE A 111 -61.48 -18.43 56.53
C ILE A 111 -62.56 -19.45 56.15
N GLU A 112 -63.83 -19.02 56.09
CA GLU A 112 -64.95 -19.86 55.66
C GLU A 112 -64.76 -20.38 54.24
N THR A 113 -64.31 -19.53 53.31
CA THR A 113 -64.06 -19.94 51.93
C THR A 113 -63.02 -21.06 51.87
N VAL A 114 -61.88 -20.90 52.54
CA VAL A 114 -60.80 -21.91 52.54
C VAL A 114 -61.27 -23.23 53.15
N MET A 115 -62.06 -23.17 54.23
CA MET A 115 -62.63 -24.36 54.85
C MET A 115 -63.72 -25.02 53.99
N GLN A 116 -64.45 -24.27 53.16
CA GLN A 116 -65.45 -24.83 52.25
C GLN A 116 -64.84 -25.41 50.99
N THR A 117 -63.85 -24.73 50.39
CA THR A 117 -63.21 -25.15 49.14
C THR A 117 -62.10 -26.17 49.35
N ASN A 118 -61.67 -26.38 50.58
CA ASN A 118 -60.51 -27.19 50.95
C ASN A 118 -59.26 -26.81 50.14
N SER A 119 -59.04 -25.51 49.93
CA SER A 119 -57.95 -25.01 49.10
C SER A 119 -57.25 -23.82 49.75
N VAL A 120 -55.91 -23.80 49.64
CA VAL A 120 -55.09 -22.74 50.22
C VAL A 120 -55.39 -21.41 49.51
N LYS A 121 -55.62 -20.35 50.29
CA LYS A 121 -55.78 -18.98 49.79
C LYS A 121 -54.59 -18.13 50.19
N ASN A 122 -53.93 -17.56 49.19
CA ASN A 122 -52.75 -16.71 49.37
C ASN A 122 -53.00 -15.31 48.83
N PHE A 123 -52.61 -14.26 49.56
CA PHE A 123 -52.72 -12.88 49.10
C PHE A 123 -51.74 -11.94 49.80
N TYR A 124 -51.51 -10.78 49.19
CA TYR A 124 -50.74 -9.69 49.81
C TYR A 124 -51.67 -8.71 50.48
N VAL A 125 -51.29 -8.25 51.67
CA VAL A 125 -52.03 -7.25 52.45
C VAL A 125 -51.07 -6.19 52.98
N GLY A 126 -51.51 -4.94 52.97
CA GLY A 126 -50.80 -3.86 53.65
C GLY A 126 -51.20 -3.81 55.11
N THR A 127 -50.24 -3.95 56.02
CA THR A 127 -50.45 -3.71 57.46
C THR A 127 -49.57 -2.52 57.88
N GLY A 128 -50.18 -1.34 57.98
CA GLY A 128 -49.44 -0.10 58.31
C GLY A 128 -48.38 0.26 57.26
N LYS A 129 -47.09 0.27 57.65
CA LYS A 129 -45.95 0.62 56.79
C LYS A 129 -45.33 -0.59 56.06
N THR A 130 -45.82 -1.80 56.29
CA THR A 130 -45.21 -3.03 55.77
C THR A 130 -46.20 -3.83 54.92
N GLN A 131 -45.72 -4.34 53.80
CA GLN A 131 -46.45 -5.33 53.01
C GLN A 131 -46.19 -6.72 53.59
N VAL A 132 -47.26 -7.50 53.75
CA VAL A 132 -47.22 -8.83 54.34
C VAL A 132 -47.84 -9.81 53.35
N TYR A 133 -47.25 -10.99 53.23
CA TYR A 133 -47.81 -12.10 52.47
C TYR A 133 -48.56 -13.01 53.44
N VAL A 134 -49.83 -13.29 53.14
CA VAL A 134 -50.72 -14.09 53.98
C VAL A 134 -51.09 -15.37 53.25
N SER A 135 -50.96 -16.49 53.96
CA SER A 135 -51.39 -17.82 53.52
C SER A 135 -52.41 -18.36 54.51
N ILE A 136 -53.56 -18.79 53.98
CA ILE A 136 -54.63 -19.43 54.74
C ILE A 136 -54.74 -20.88 54.24
N ALA A 137 -54.43 -21.85 55.10
CA ALA A 137 -54.49 -23.27 54.80
C ALA A 137 -55.57 -23.97 55.65
N PRO A 138 -56.36 -24.90 55.10
CA PRO A 138 -57.28 -25.70 55.89
C PRO A 138 -56.50 -26.68 56.77
N LEU A 139 -57.02 -26.99 57.96
CA LEU A 139 -56.45 -27.97 58.88
C LEU A 139 -57.33 -29.21 58.94
N HIS A 140 -56.73 -30.40 58.84
CA HIS A 140 -57.44 -31.67 58.77
C HIS A 140 -57.27 -32.51 60.03
N SER A 141 -58.30 -33.27 60.40
CA SER A 141 -58.21 -34.36 61.35
C SER A 141 -59.07 -35.51 60.85
N SER A 142 -58.45 -36.68 60.64
CA SER A 142 -59.14 -37.87 60.11
C SER A 142 -59.94 -37.55 58.84
N GLU A 143 -59.32 -36.85 57.88
CA GLU A 143 -59.90 -36.44 56.59
C GLU A 143 -61.07 -35.43 56.68
N ARG A 144 -61.34 -34.85 57.85
CA ARG A 144 -62.32 -33.77 58.03
C ARG A 144 -61.64 -32.44 58.31
N ILE A 145 -62.16 -31.36 57.75
CA ILE A 145 -61.67 -30.00 58.02
C ILE A 145 -62.08 -29.62 59.43
N THR A 146 -61.09 -29.33 60.28
CA THR A 146 -61.27 -29.01 61.71
C THR A 146 -60.96 -27.57 62.05
N GLY A 147 -60.43 -26.81 61.09
CA GLY A 147 -60.09 -25.41 61.26
C GLY A 147 -59.30 -24.84 60.09
N ALA A 148 -58.70 -23.68 60.31
CA ALA A 148 -57.82 -23.04 59.35
C ALA A 148 -56.58 -22.45 60.04
N LEU A 149 -55.45 -22.55 59.35
CA LEU A 149 -54.17 -21.97 59.72
C LEU A 149 -53.93 -20.70 58.90
N VAL A 150 -53.62 -19.60 59.58
CA VAL A 150 -53.19 -18.34 58.96
C VAL A 150 -51.73 -18.09 59.28
N LEU A 151 -50.90 -17.98 58.24
CA LEU A 151 -49.49 -17.64 58.32
C LEU A 151 -49.24 -16.29 57.64
N MET A 152 -48.51 -15.41 58.33
CA MET A 152 -48.11 -14.09 57.83
C MET A 152 -46.59 -14.01 57.72
N GLN A 153 -46.07 -13.59 56.57
CA GLN A 153 -44.63 -13.36 56.36
C GLN A 153 -44.33 -11.92 55.88
N HIS A 154 -43.22 -11.36 56.35
CA HIS A 154 -42.79 -10.02 55.93
C HIS A 154 -42.43 -9.99 54.44
N ALA A 155 -43.13 -9.16 53.65
CA ALA A 155 -42.87 -8.97 52.22
C ALA A 155 -42.28 -7.57 51.89
N GLY A 156 -42.08 -6.71 52.89
CA GLY A 156 -41.58 -5.33 52.70
C GLY A 156 -40.20 -5.24 52.05
N TYR A 157 -39.37 -6.28 52.16
CA TYR A 157 -38.08 -6.36 51.49
C TYR A 157 -38.21 -6.43 49.96
N ILE A 158 -39.32 -6.95 49.44
CA ILE A 158 -39.58 -7.02 47.99
C ILE A 158 -39.75 -5.61 47.43
N ALA A 159 -40.58 -4.80 48.08
CA ALA A 159 -40.77 -3.40 47.71
C ALA A 159 -39.45 -2.60 47.80
N THR A 160 -38.70 -2.78 48.89
CA THR A 160 -37.39 -2.13 49.07
C THR A 160 -36.39 -2.53 47.98
N ALA A 161 -36.30 -3.83 47.67
CA ALA A 161 -35.41 -4.34 46.63
C ALA A 161 -35.80 -3.84 45.23
N VAL A 162 -37.10 -3.69 44.96
CA VAL A 162 -37.63 -3.09 43.72
C VAL A 162 -37.26 -1.60 43.64
N THR A 163 -37.48 -0.83 44.70
CA THR A 163 -37.12 0.60 44.76
C THR A 163 -35.62 0.82 44.59
N ASP A 164 -34.80 0.03 45.28
CA ASP A 164 -33.35 0.12 45.17
C ASP A 164 -32.86 -0.25 43.76
N ALA A 165 -33.48 -1.24 43.12
CA ALA A 165 -33.16 -1.60 41.73
C ALA A 165 -33.49 -0.45 40.77
N TRP A 166 -34.64 0.22 40.95
CA TRP A 166 -34.99 1.43 40.20
C TRP A 166 -33.97 2.55 40.40
N ILE A 167 -33.65 2.89 41.65
CA ILE A 167 -32.74 4.01 41.97
C ILE A 167 -31.34 3.74 41.40
N ARG A 168 -30.78 2.55 41.62
CA ARG A 168 -29.43 2.21 41.11
C ARG A 168 -29.35 2.33 39.59
N ASN A 169 -30.35 1.81 38.88
CA ASN A 169 -30.38 1.86 37.42
C ASN A 169 -30.59 3.30 36.89
N LEU A 170 -31.40 4.10 37.57
CA LEU A 170 -31.63 5.50 37.19
C LEU A 170 -30.38 6.38 37.41
N VAL A 171 -29.67 6.18 38.53
CA VAL A 171 -28.40 6.88 38.80
C VAL A 171 -27.34 6.51 37.77
N ARG A 172 -27.21 5.22 37.45
CA ARG A 172 -26.28 4.74 36.41
C ARG A 172 -26.60 5.36 35.04
N PHE A 173 -27.90 5.42 34.70
CA PHE A 173 -28.37 6.08 33.48
C PHE A 173 -27.99 7.55 33.43
N LEU A 174 -28.22 8.31 34.51
CA LEU A 174 -27.88 9.73 34.57
C LEU A 174 -26.39 9.97 34.32
N LEU A 175 -25.51 9.16 34.93
CA LEU A 175 -24.07 9.26 34.71
C LEU A 175 -23.70 8.98 33.24
N GLN A 176 -24.28 7.93 32.65
CA GLN A 176 -24.04 7.58 31.26
C GLN A 176 -24.54 8.66 30.29
N LEU A 177 -25.67 9.31 30.61
CA LEU A 177 -26.21 10.43 29.84
C LEU A 177 -25.25 11.63 29.85
N VAL A 178 -24.67 11.98 31.00
CA VAL A 178 -23.69 13.08 31.11
C VAL A 178 -22.45 12.79 30.25
N ILE A 179 -21.91 11.58 30.32
CA ILE A 179 -20.74 11.17 29.52
C ILE A 179 -21.06 11.21 28.02
N PHE A 180 -22.21 10.67 27.63
CA PHE A 180 -22.67 10.64 26.23
C PHE A 180 -22.81 12.06 25.65
N CYS A 181 -23.47 12.96 26.38
CA CYS A 181 -23.59 14.36 25.99
C CYS A 181 -22.22 15.04 25.86
N GLY A 182 -21.29 14.77 26.79
CA GLY A 182 -19.92 15.29 26.73
C GLY A 182 -19.15 14.82 25.48
N VAL A 183 -19.19 13.52 25.18
CA VAL A 183 -18.52 12.95 23.99
C VAL A 183 -19.10 13.53 22.70
N ILE A 184 -20.43 13.66 22.59
CA ILE A 184 -21.06 14.26 21.41
C ILE A 184 -20.63 15.72 21.25
N LEU A 185 -20.61 16.50 22.32
CA LEU A 185 -20.17 17.91 22.25
C LEU A 185 -18.72 18.02 21.78
N ILE A 186 -17.82 17.15 22.26
CA ILE A 186 -16.43 17.10 21.82
C ILE A 186 -16.34 16.72 20.33
N LEU A 187 -17.05 15.68 19.88
CA LEU A 187 -17.06 15.27 18.47
C LEU A 187 -17.57 16.40 17.56
N ILE A 188 -18.66 17.07 17.94
CA ILE A 188 -19.19 18.20 17.18
C ILE A 188 -18.16 19.33 17.11
N ARG A 189 -17.55 19.70 18.24
CA ARG A 189 -16.63 20.83 18.35
C ARG A 189 -15.33 20.63 17.59
N PHE A 190 -14.72 19.44 17.68
CA PHE A 190 -13.37 19.21 17.15
C PHE A 190 -13.36 18.50 15.79
N VAL A 191 -14.31 17.60 15.53
CA VAL A 191 -14.33 16.79 14.31
C VAL A 191 -15.23 17.44 13.25
N PHE A 192 -16.50 17.68 13.56
CA PHE A 192 -17.45 18.16 12.55
C PHE A 192 -17.21 19.62 12.13
N GLN A 193 -16.92 20.52 13.06
CA GLN A 193 -16.67 21.93 12.72
C GLN A 193 -15.44 22.11 11.81
N LYS A 194 -14.42 21.28 11.96
CA LYS A 194 -13.24 21.30 11.08
C LYS A 194 -13.60 20.86 9.67
N SER A 195 -14.28 19.71 9.54
CA SER A 195 -14.64 19.16 8.23
C SER A 195 -15.65 20.02 7.46
N ILE A 196 -16.56 20.72 8.14
CA ILE A 196 -17.50 21.65 7.48
C ILE A 196 -16.77 22.88 6.90
N ARG A 197 -15.77 23.42 7.61
CA ARG A 197 -14.97 24.56 7.11
C ARG A 197 -14.17 24.18 5.87
N GLU A 198 -13.54 23.00 5.88
CA GLU A 198 -12.79 22.48 4.73
C GLU A 198 -13.70 22.26 3.51
N LEU A 199 -14.92 21.76 3.72
CA LEU A 199 -15.92 21.61 2.67
C LEU A 199 -16.42 22.95 2.11
N ALA A 200 -16.67 23.95 2.97
CA ALA A 200 -17.10 25.27 2.55
C ALA A 200 -16.03 25.98 1.69
N GLU A 201 -14.76 25.88 2.08
CA GLU A 201 -13.63 26.38 1.28
C GLU A 201 -13.49 25.62 -0.05
N LEU A 202 -13.66 24.30 -0.06
CA LEU A 202 -13.63 23.52 -1.30
C LEU A 202 -14.71 23.94 -2.29
N ILE A 203 -15.95 24.18 -1.85
CA ILE A 203 -17.04 24.67 -2.69
C ILE A 203 -16.74 26.07 -3.22
N ARG A 204 -16.17 26.95 -2.38
CA ARG A 204 -15.80 28.32 -2.77
C ARG A 204 -14.69 28.35 -3.82
N VAL A 205 -13.67 27.51 -3.67
CA VAL A 205 -12.54 27.39 -4.60
C VAL A 205 -12.95 26.69 -5.90
N THR A 206 -13.83 25.69 -5.83
CA THR A 206 -14.36 25.01 -7.03
C THR A 206 -15.24 25.94 -7.86
N ARG A 207 -16.00 26.84 -7.23
CA ARG A 207 -16.76 27.89 -7.92
C ARG A 207 -15.89 28.91 -8.67
N ARG A 208 -14.59 28.97 -8.37
CA ARG A 208 -13.60 29.83 -9.05
C ARG A 208 -12.78 29.08 -10.11
N GLY A 209 -13.20 27.87 -10.47
CA GLY A 209 -12.54 27.07 -11.52
C GLY A 209 -11.36 26.23 -11.07
N THR A 210 -10.94 26.31 -9.80
CA THR A 210 -9.80 25.53 -9.29
C THR A 210 -10.25 24.17 -8.79
N ARG A 211 -9.72 23.08 -9.36
CA ARG A 211 -10.05 21.71 -8.94
C ARG A 211 -9.12 21.27 -7.80
N ARG A 212 -9.67 21.13 -6.60
CA ARG A 212 -8.98 20.52 -5.45
C ARG A 212 -9.62 19.16 -5.13
N PRO A 213 -8.84 18.09 -4.89
CA PRO A 213 -9.39 16.79 -4.53
C PRO A 213 -10.09 16.86 -3.17
N LEU A 214 -11.29 16.26 -3.08
CA LEU A 214 -12.03 16.11 -1.84
C LEU A 214 -11.35 15.01 -1.01
N GLU A 215 -10.47 15.39 -0.09
CA GLU A 215 -9.94 14.48 0.91
C GLU A 215 -10.96 14.28 2.04
N THR A 216 -11.98 13.44 1.83
CA THR A 216 -12.85 13.03 2.95
C THR A 216 -12.08 12.07 3.84
N SER A 217 -11.53 12.56 4.94
CA SER A 217 -11.08 11.73 6.06
C SER A 217 -12.15 11.67 7.15
N GLY A 218 -12.45 10.47 7.67
CA GLY A 218 -13.37 10.26 8.79
C GLY A 218 -14.87 10.18 8.43
N LEU A 219 -15.72 10.72 9.32
CA LEU A 219 -17.17 10.47 9.42
C LEU A 219 -18.03 10.87 8.21
N LEU A 220 -17.47 11.62 7.24
CA LEU A 220 -18.16 12.11 6.05
C LEU A 220 -18.04 11.17 4.83
N LYS A 221 -17.30 10.07 4.96
CA LYS A 221 -17.19 9.03 3.93
C LYS A 221 -18.55 8.51 3.41
N PRO A 222 -19.59 8.32 4.25
CA PRO A 222 -20.89 7.82 3.78
C PRO A 222 -21.62 8.81 2.85
N ILE A 223 -21.45 10.12 3.06
CA ILE A 223 -22.08 11.17 2.26
C ILE A 223 -21.17 11.76 1.17
N HIS A 224 -20.04 11.09 0.92
CA HIS A 224 -19.06 11.50 -0.09
C HIS A 224 -19.70 11.62 -1.48
N LYS A 225 -20.68 10.77 -1.79
CA LYS A 225 -21.38 10.76 -3.06
C LYS A 225 -22.26 12.00 -3.24
N GLU A 226 -23.01 12.43 -2.22
CA GLU A 226 -23.78 13.69 -2.30
C GLU A 226 -22.86 14.91 -2.37
N ILE A 227 -21.78 14.94 -1.58
CA ILE A 227 -20.81 16.03 -1.59
C ILE A 227 -20.13 16.14 -2.95
N SER A 228 -19.68 15.01 -3.51
CA SER A 228 -19.11 14.95 -4.86
C SER A 228 -20.11 15.42 -5.91
N SER A 229 -21.40 15.07 -5.77
CA SER A 229 -22.45 15.55 -6.68
C SER A 229 -22.67 17.06 -6.61
N LEU A 230 -22.60 17.68 -5.41
CA LEU A 230 -22.70 19.13 -5.21
C LEU A 230 -21.50 19.88 -5.79
N VAL A 231 -20.29 19.37 -5.57
CA VAL A 231 -19.04 19.89 -6.17
C VAL A 231 -19.09 19.75 -7.68
N THR A 232 -19.60 18.62 -8.20
CA THR A 232 -19.80 18.37 -9.63
C THR A 232 -20.83 19.32 -10.23
N ARG A 233 -21.96 19.60 -9.54
CA ARG A 233 -22.94 20.59 -10.00
C ARG A 233 -22.39 22.02 -10.01
N ALA A 234 -21.65 22.41 -8.96
CA ALA A 234 -20.99 23.70 -8.90
C ALA A 234 -19.92 23.86 -9.99
N HIS A 235 -19.21 22.79 -10.32
CA HIS A 235 -18.24 22.73 -11.42
C HIS A 235 -18.94 22.72 -12.80
N ASN A 236 -20.03 21.97 -12.97
CA ASN A 236 -20.80 21.92 -14.22
C ASN A 236 -21.48 23.26 -14.52
N ALA A 237 -21.90 24.03 -13.51
CA ALA A 237 -22.39 25.39 -13.68
C ALA A 237 -21.29 26.34 -14.19
N TYR A 238 -20.03 26.13 -13.82
CA TYR A 238 -18.87 26.82 -14.40
C TYR A 238 -18.55 26.32 -15.83
N LEU A 239 -18.73 25.02 -16.12
CA LEU A 239 -18.47 24.43 -17.45
C LEU A 239 -19.53 24.78 -18.52
N ASN A 240 -20.71 25.24 -18.13
CA ASN A 240 -21.80 25.60 -19.05
C ASN A 240 -21.80 27.10 -19.41
N ASP A 241 -20.77 27.85 -19.00
CA ASP A 241 -20.53 29.21 -19.47
C ASP A 241 -19.99 29.16 -20.92
N PRO A 242 -20.74 29.68 -21.92
CA PRO A 242 -20.39 29.57 -23.33
C PRO A 242 -19.15 30.41 -23.74
N THR A 243 -18.53 31.15 -22.81
CA THR A 243 -17.37 32.01 -23.08
C THR A 243 -16.01 31.36 -22.77
N ILE A 244 -15.96 30.12 -22.28
CA ILE A 244 -14.72 29.46 -21.82
C ILE A 244 -14.39 28.23 -22.69
N GLU A 245 -13.18 28.22 -23.26
CA GLU A 245 -12.64 27.15 -24.11
C GLU A 245 -12.43 25.83 -23.33
N LYS A 246 -12.89 24.70 -23.90
CA LYS A 246 -12.94 23.40 -23.20
C LYS A 246 -11.56 22.72 -23.14
N PRO A 247 -11.07 22.28 -21.97
CA PRO A 247 -9.85 21.49 -21.87
C PRO A 247 -10.09 19.99 -22.16
N PRO A 248 -9.03 19.22 -22.49
CA PRO A 248 -9.14 17.84 -22.94
C PRO A 248 -9.46 16.85 -21.79
N LYS A 249 -9.95 15.66 -22.16
CA LYS A 249 -10.35 14.56 -21.26
C LYS A 249 -9.32 14.28 -20.17
N ALA A 250 -9.80 14.04 -18.96
CA ALA A 250 -8.97 13.85 -17.78
C ALA A 250 -8.01 12.64 -17.91
N PRO A 251 -6.74 12.77 -17.53
CA PRO A 251 -5.73 11.70 -17.61
C PRO A 251 -5.81 10.70 -16.44
N LEU A 252 -5.44 9.45 -16.69
CA LEU A 252 -4.96 8.52 -15.65
C LEU A 252 -3.67 9.09 -15.05
N LYS A 253 -3.38 8.90 -13.75
CA LYS A 253 -2.13 9.34 -13.11
C LYS A 253 -0.93 8.70 -13.85
N LYS A 254 -0.27 9.50 -14.69
CA LYS A 254 0.29 9.13 -16.00
C LYS A 254 1.55 8.26 -15.93
N PHE A 255 1.63 7.21 -16.75
CA PHE A 255 2.90 6.55 -17.08
C PHE A 255 3.81 7.57 -17.76
N THR A 256 4.96 7.87 -17.17
CA THR A 256 5.97 8.75 -17.77
C THR A 256 7.26 7.99 -18.04
N ILE A 257 7.99 8.48 -19.03
CA ILE A 257 9.34 8.04 -19.39
C ILE A 257 10.31 9.20 -19.20
N GLY A 258 11.54 8.91 -18.77
CA GLY A 258 12.65 9.84 -18.64
C GLY A 258 13.96 9.17 -19.08
N PHE A 259 14.97 9.96 -19.41
CA PHE A 259 16.23 9.50 -19.96
C PHE A 259 17.41 10.07 -19.18
N GLU A 260 18.44 9.26 -18.96
CA GLU A 260 19.76 9.70 -18.51
C GLU A 260 20.78 9.14 -19.49
N VAL A 261 21.66 9.99 -20.02
CA VAL A 261 22.73 9.61 -20.95
C VAL A 261 24.07 10.10 -20.41
N GLU A 262 25.05 9.22 -20.43
CA GLU A 262 26.42 9.53 -20.05
C GLU A 262 27.28 9.71 -21.31
N PHE A 263 28.19 10.68 -21.30
CA PHE A 263 29.12 10.93 -22.39
C PHE A 263 30.55 11.08 -21.88
N PHE A 264 31.49 10.67 -22.73
CA PHE A 264 32.89 11.02 -22.50
C PHE A 264 33.22 12.41 -23.05
N VAL A 265 34.14 13.09 -22.37
CA VAL A 265 34.74 14.35 -22.83
C VAL A 265 36.05 14.07 -23.55
N ILE A 266 36.20 14.59 -24.77
CA ILE A 266 37.39 14.43 -25.60
C ILE A 266 38.04 15.77 -25.99
N ASP A 267 39.34 15.75 -26.26
CA ASP A 267 40.06 16.88 -26.87
C ASP A 267 39.89 16.92 -28.40
N THR A 268 40.52 17.91 -29.04
CA THR A 268 40.54 18.09 -30.49
C THR A 268 41.23 16.96 -31.25
N GLU A 269 42.05 16.16 -30.57
CA GLU A 269 42.73 15.00 -31.14
C GLU A 269 41.94 13.71 -30.92
N GLY A 270 40.79 13.73 -30.23
CA GLY A 270 39.96 12.56 -29.97
C GLY A 270 40.39 11.72 -28.76
N ARG A 271 41.16 12.30 -27.83
CA ARG A 271 41.60 11.64 -26.59
C ARG A 271 40.72 12.04 -25.42
N ILE A 272 40.52 11.13 -24.48
CA ILE A 272 39.74 11.39 -23.28
C ILE A 272 40.47 12.38 -22.37
N VAL A 273 39.75 13.40 -21.89
CA VAL A 273 40.29 14.46 -21.02
C VAL A 273 39.34 14.77 -19.85
N PRO A 274 39.85 15.26 -18.70
CA PRO A 274 39.04 15.62 -17.53
C PRO A 274 38.35 16.99 -17.70
N GLY A 275 37.58 17.16 -18.77
CA GLY A 275 36.98 18.44 -19.16
C GLY A 275 35.60 18.74 -18.58
N ALA A 276 34.93 17.79 -17.92
CA ALA A 276 33.50 17.91 -17.57
C ALA A 276 33.19 19.14 -16.71
N ASP A 277 34.05 19.49 -15.75
CA ASP A 277 33.82 20.64 -14.85
C ASP A 277 33.92 21.98 -15.58
N LYS A 278 34.79 22.09 -16.58
CA LYS A 278 34.89 23.31 -17.40
C LYS A 278 33.65 23.48 -18.27
N ILE A 279 33.11 22.39 -18.79
CA ILE A 279 31.87 22.39 -19.58
C ILE A 279 30.68 22.81 -18.68
N LEU A 280 30.58 22.25 -17.47
CA LEU A 280 29.55 22.64 -16.51
C LEU A 280 29.63 24.13 -16.13
N ALA A 281 30.85 24.67 -15.97
CA ALA A 281 31.03 26.10 -15.74
C ALA A 281 30.51 26.94 -16.93
N LYS A 282 30.76 26.51 -18.18
CA LYS A 282 30.22 27.18 -19.38
C LYS A 282 28.71 27.11 -19.47
N ILE A 283 28.11 25.99 -19.12
CA ILE A 283 26.65 25.86 -19.06
C ILE A 283 26.07 26.83 -18.01
N ALA A 284 26.69 26.93 -16.83
CA ALA A 284 26.25 27.81 -15.76
C ALA A 284 26.34 29.31 -16.12
N GLU A 285 27.26 29.70 -17.02
CA GLU A 285 27.33 31.06 -17.60
C GLU A 285 26.10 31.36 -18.48
N LYS A 286 25.54 30.35 -19.16
CA LYS A 286 24.42 30.49 -20.11
C LYS A 286 23.05 30.38 -19.45
N THR A 287 22.86 29.45 -18.52
CA THR A 287 21.57 29.21 -17.87
C THR A 287 21.72 28.63 -16.46
N LYS A 288 20.80 29.00 -15.58
CA LYS A 288 20.67 28.40 -14.24
C LYS A 288 19.85 27.12 -14.22
N PHE A 289 19.07 26.87 -15.27
CA PHE A 289 18.16 25.73 -15.36
C PHE A 289 18.61 24.82 -16.51
N HIS A 290 19.19 23.67 -16.15
CA HIS A 290 19.63 22.63 -17.07
C HIS A 290 19.68 21.27 -16.34
N GLU A 291 19.65 20.18 -17.12
CA GLU A 291 19.69 18.80 -16.62
C GLU A 291 21.07 18.13 -16.80
N VAL A 292 22.10 18.92 -17.13
CA VAL A 292 23.49 18.44 -17.23
C VAL A 292 24.15 18.38 -15.85
N THR A 293 24.75 17.25 -15.50
CA THR A 293 25.40 17.03 -14.21
C THR A 293 26.73 16.29 -14.34
N LYS A 294 27.53 16.33 -13.28
CA LYS A 294 28.80 15.61 -13.17
C LYS A 294 28.57 14.12 -12.93
N GLU A 295 29.47 13.28 -13.45
CA GLU A 295 29.52 11.85 -13.10
C GLU A 295 30.80 11.44 -12.35
N CYS A 296 30.99 10.14 -12.09
CA CYS A 296 32.00 9.58 -11.20
C CYS A 296 33.46 9.89 -11.56
N ALA A 297 33.71 10.35 -12.79
CA ALA A 297 35.02 10.80 -13.25
C ALA A 297 34.93 12.19 -13.89
N HIS A 298 36.02 12.95 -13.83
CA HIS A 298 36.10 14.29 -14.43
C HIS A 298 36.06 14.26 -15.97
N ASN A 299 36.18 13.08 -16.57
CA ASN A 299 36.06 12.85 -18.01
C ASN A 299 34.66 12.36 -18.45
N LEU A 300 33.70 12.30 -17.53
CA LEU A 300 32.32 11.89 -17.78
C LEU A 300 31.35 13.03 -17.43
N ILE A 301 30.34 13.19 -18.26
CA ILE A 301 29.23 14.12 -18.04
C ILE A 301 27.91 13.39 -18.30
N GLU A 302 26.92 13.65 -17.47
CA GLU A 302 25.59 13.08 -17.60
C GLU A 302 24.61 14.17 -18.02
N LEU A 303 23.65 13.81 -18.86
CA LEU A 303 22.53 14.66 -19.25
C LEU A 303 21.24 13.90 -19.00
N GLY A 304 20.37 14.49 -18.18
CA GLY A 304 18.99 14.03 -17.99
C GLY A 304 18.02 14.65 -18.99
N SER A 305 16.84 14.07 -19.10
CA SER A 305 15.69 14.66 -19.78
C SER A 305 14.53 14.91 -18.81
N TYR A 306 13.66 15.86 -19.15
CA TYR A 306 12.44 16.06 -18.40
C TYR A 306 11.42 14.95 -18.73
N PRO A 307 10.83 14.29 -17.72
CA PRO A 307 9.96 13.15 -17.97
C PRO A 307 8.61 13.57 -18.58
N ASN A 308 8.14 12.82 -19.58
CA ASN A 308 6.86 13.03 -20.24
C ASN A 308 6.10 11.70 -20.43
N ILE A 309 4.80 11.76 -20.71
CA ILE A 309 4.01 10.61 -21.14
C ILE A 309 4.51 10.10 -22.49
N GLU A 310 4.80 11.00 -23.41
CA GLU A 310 5.25 10.65 -24.76
C GLU A 310 6.78 10.64 -24.82
N GLY A 311 7.33 9.54 -25.34
CA GLY A 311 8.78 9.37 -25.46
C GLY A 311 9.41 10.37 -26.43
N THR A 312 8.66 10.81 -27.45
CA THR A 312 9.09 11.84 -28.40
C THR A 312 9.29 13.19 -27.73
N ASP A 313 8.38 13.63 -26.85
CA ASP A 313 8.55 14.86 -26.06
C ASP A 313 9.72 14.77 -25.09
N THR A 314 9.88 13.61 -24.45
CA THR A 314 11.02 13.33 -23.57
C THR A 314 12.34 13.44 -24.36
N MET A 315 12.34 12.95 -25.60
CA MET A 315 13.50 13.06 -26.50
C MET A 315 13.75 14.50 -26.96
N LYS A 316 12.70 15.30 -27.23
CA LYS A 316 12.86 16.74 -27.50
C LYS A 316 13.53 17.48 -26.35
N SER A 317 13.13 17.17 -25.11
CA SER A 317 13.80 17.71 -23.92
C SER A 317 15.28 17.31 -23.86
N LEU A 318 15.59 16.04 -24.15
CA LEU A 318 16.97 15.57 -24.21
C LEU A 318 17.78 16.29 -25.30
N LEU A 319 17.22 16.45 -26.49
CA LEU A 319 17.87 17.15 -27.61
C LEU A 319 18.18 18.61 -27.27
N ALA A 320 17.28 19.31 -26.58
CA ALA A 320 17.53 20.67 -26.13
C ALA A 320 18.72 20.75 -25.16
N GLY A 321 18.78 19.83 -24.18
CA GLY A 321 19.91 19.72 -23.26
C GLY A 321 21.20 19.32 -23.97
N LEU A 322 21.12 18.44 -24.97
CA LEU A 322 22.28 17.99 -25.74
C LEU A 322 22.86 19.11 -26.61
N LYS A 323 22.01 19.92 -27.25
CA LYS A 323 22.45 21.12 -27.99
C LYS A 323 23.23 22.07 -27.08
N LEU A 324 22.70 22.36 -25.88
CA LEU A 324 23.38 23.17 -24.87
C LEU A 324 24.71 22.56 -24.44
N LEU A 325 24.75 21.25 -24.21
CA LEU A 325 25.96 20.52 -23.82
C LEU A 325 27.03 20.59 -24.91
N VAL A 326 26.68 20.30 -26.17
CA VAL A 326 27.63 20.29 -27.30
C VAL A 326 28.17 21.70 -27.58
N GLU A 327 27.30 22.71 -27.56
CA GLU A 327 27.71 24.11 -27.73
C GLU A 327 28.68 24.53 -26.63
N SER A 328 28.35 24.27 -25.37
CA SER A 328 29.18 24.63 -24.22
C SER A 328 30.50 23.86 -24.19
N ALA A 329 30.49 22.60 -24.65
CA ALA A 329 31.71 21.80 -24.80
C ALA A 329 32.64 22.39 -25.86
N SER A 330 32.09 22.76 -27.02
CA SER A 330 32.84 23.40 -28.11
C SER A 330 33.48 24.72 -27.66
N GLU A 331 32.72 25.59 -26.97
CA GLU A 331 33.24 26.84 -26.40
C GLU A 331 34.34 26.63 -25.35
N ALA A 332 34.30 25.50 -24.64
CA ALA A 332 35.34 25.09 -23.70
C ALA A 332 36.55 24.39 -24.36
N GLY A 333 36.52 24.18 -25.68
CA GLY A 333 37.57 23.51 -26.44
C GLY A 333 37.52 21.98 -26.37
N TYR A 334 36.35 21.39 -26.14
CA TYR A 334 36.15 19.94 -26.02
C TYR A 334 35.08 19.40 -26.98
N GLY A 335 35.15 18.10 -27.24
CA GLY A 335 34.10 17.31 -27.87
C GLY A 335 33.39 16.39 -26.88
N ILE A 336 32.22 15.89 -27.30
CA ILE A 336 31.39 14.95 -26.54
C ILE A 336 31.27 13.65 -27.36
N LEU A 337 31.60 12.52 -26.74
CA LEU A 337 31.65 11.21 -27.39
C LEU A 337 30.49 10.29 -26.91
N PRO A 338 29.58 9.89 -27.81
CA PRO A 338 28.42 9.06 -27.49
C PRO A 338 28.67 7.55 -27.69
N LEU A 339 29.67 6.98 -27.01
CA LEU A 339 29.99 5.54 -27.08
C LEU A 339 29.98 4.90 -25.70
N GLY A 340 29.63 3.61 -25.61
CA GLY A 340 29.61 2.87 -24.35
C GLY A 340 30.97 2.73 -23.67
N THR A 341 32.04 2.72 -24.47
CA THR A 341 33.44 2.78 -24.03
C THR A 341 34.27 3.60 -25.00
N TYR A 342 35.34 4.21 -24.50
CA TYR A 342 36.37 4.76 -25.39
C TYR A 342 37.20 3.64 -26.02
N PRO A 343 37.43 3.63 -27.35
CA PRO A 343 38.14 2.53 -28.00
C PRO A 343 39.60 2.37 -27.55
N GLY A 344 40.28 3.49 -27.26
CA GLY A 344 41.70 3.53 -26.96
C GLY A 344 42.02 3.32 -25.48
N LYS A 345 43.27 3.61 -25.11
CA LYS A 345 43.72 3.56 -23.72
C LYS A 345 43.59 4.93 -23.06
N PHE A 346 43.15 4.93 -21.81
CA PHE A 346 43.17 6.11 -20.95
C PHE A 346 42.99 5.73 -19.48
N THR A 347 43.40 6.63 -18.60
CA THR A 347 43.16 6.51 -17.17
C THR A 347 42.18 7.60 -16.75
N PRO A 348 40.98 7.26 -16.25
CA PRO A 348 40.03 8.26 -15.81
C PRO A 348 40.52 8.94 -14.54
N GLU A 349 40.25 10.23 -14.44
CA GLU A 349 40.43 10.99 -13.21
C GLU A 349 39.15 10.86 -12.38
N MET A 350 39.17 9.99 -11.37
CA MET A 350 38.00 9.71 -10.54
C MET A 350 37.73 10.85 -9.58
N ARG A 351 36.46 11.20 -9.39
CA ARG A 351 36.03 12.18 -8.40
C ARG A 351 36.17 11.63 -6.98
N SER A 352 36.23 12.55 -6.02
CA SER A 352 36.39 12.23 -4.61
C SER A 352 35.14 12.52 -3.76
N ASP A 353 33.94 12.59 -4.35
CA ASP A 353 32.70 12.66 -3.56
C ASP A 353 32.59 11.46 -2.59
N PRO A 354 31.93 11.61 -1.42
CA PRO A 354 31.91 10.59 -0.36
C PRO A 354 31.54 9.18 -0.85
N ARG A 355 30.50 9.08 -1.71
CA ARG A 355 30.06 7.82 -2.33
C ARG A 355 31.20 7.13 -3.10
N TYR A 356 31.91 7.89 -3.92
CA TYR A 356 32.98 7.36 -4.78
C TYR A 356 34.24 6.99 -3.98
N ARG A 357 34.55 7.71 -2.89
CA ARG A 357 35.64 7.33 -1.97
C ARG A 357 35.38 5.97 -1.33
N VAL A 358 34.14 5.74 -0.90
CA VAL A 358 33.73 4.47 -0.30
C VAL A 358 33.81 3.33 -1.31
N GLN A 359 33.29 3.52 -2.53
CA GLN A 359 33.40 2.51 -3.59
C GLN A 359 34.87 2.27 -4.01
N THR A 360 35.69 3.32 -4.07
CA THR A 360 37.13 3.19 -4.32
C THR A 360 37.82 2.34 -3.25
N LYS A 361 37.45 2.54 -1.97
CA LYS A 361 37.97 1.75 -0.86
C LYS A 361 37.50 0.28 -0.93
N LEU A 362 36.25 0.06 -1.29
CA LEU A 362 35.63 -1.27 -1.38
C LEU A 362 36.20 -2.10 -2.53
N PHE A 363 36.22 -1.55 -3.75
CA PHE A 363 36.65 -2.29 -4.95
C PHE A 363 38.16 -2.19 -5.21
N GLY A 364 38.83 -1.22 -4.60
CA GLY A 364 40.21 -0.85 -4.90
C GLY A 364 40.29 0.16 -6.05
N LYS A 365 41.32 1.02 -6.00
CA LYS A 365 41.53 2.13 -6.94
C LYS A 365 41.46 1.70 -8.41
N THR A 366 42.19 0.65 -8.78
CA THR A 366 42.27 0.19 -10.17
C THR A 366 40.95 -0.37 -10.68
N ARG A 367 40.22 -1.13 -9.84
CA ARG A 367 38.95 -1.75 -10.25
C ARG A 367 37.85 -0.72 -10.35
N PHE A 368 37.76 0.22 -9.40
CA PHE A 368 36.71 1.24 -9.42
C PHE A 368 36.82 2.20 -10.63
N GLN A 369 38.03 2.41 -11.18
CA GLN A 369 38.20 3.15 -12.43
C GLN A 369 37.44 2.55 -13.63
N ILE A 370 36.96 1.31 -13.56
CA ILE A 370 36.05 0.77 -14.58
C ILE A 370 34.82 1.69 -14.73
N ALA A 371 34.26 2.20 -13.64
CA ALA A 371 33.11 3.12 -13.68
C ALA A 371 33.42 4.41 -14.45
N GLY A 372 34.65 4.92 -14.36
CA GLY A 372 35.10 6.09 -15.14
C GLY A 372 35.44 5.79 -16.61
N ARG A 373 35.34 4.52 -17.03
CA ARG A 373 35.67 4.04 -18.39
C ARG A 373 34.47 3.54 -19.18
N VAL A 374 33.27 3.65 -18.63
CA VAL A 374 32.03 3.25 -19.27
C VAL A 374 31.06 4.41 -19.27
N ALA A 375 30.22 4.48 -20.30
CA ALA A 375 29.13 5.43 -20.42
C ALA A 375 27.84 4.68 -20.79
N GLY A 376 26.78 4.89 -20.04
CA GLY A 376 25.50 4.22 -20.20
C GLY A 376 24.41 5.09 -20.81
N TYR A 377 23.37 4.39 -21.28
CA TYR A 377 22.05 4.96 -21.48
C TYR A 377 21.07 4.34 -20.49
N HIS A 378 20.37 5.16 -19.71
CA HIS A 378 19.35 4.71 -18.76
C HIS A 378 17.96 5.22 -19.17
N CYS A 379 17.01 4.30 -19.28
CA CYS A 379 15.60 4.62 -19.44
C CYS A 379 14.86 4.47 -18.11
N HIS A 380 14.16 5.53 -17.72
CA HIS A 380 13.36 5.61 -16.51
C HIS A 380 11.89 5.48 -16.89
N TYR A 381 11.18 4.52 -16.30
CA TYR A 381 9.75 4.33 -16.52
C TYR A 381 9.01 4.39 -15.18
N ALA A 382 8.03 5.29 -15.06
CA ALA A 382 7.25 5.42 -13.83
C ALA A 382 6.70 4.08 -13.35
N LEU A 383 6.78 3.80 -12.06
CA LEU A 383 6.20 2.59 -11.49
C LEU A 383 4.67 2.61 -11.56
N PRO A 384 4.00 1.44 -11.55
CA PRO A 384 2.55 1.36 -11.46
C PRO A 384 2.00 2.19 -10.30
N TRP A 385 0.87 2.84 -10.53
CA TRP A 385 0.33 3.78 -9.55
C TRP A 385 0.14 3.14 -8.16
N GLY A 386 0.55 3.85 -7.11
CA GLY A 386 0.30 3.46 -5.73
C GLY A 386 1.26 2.43 -5.14
N VAL A 387 2.22 1.90 -5.91
CA VAL A 387 3.22 0.93 -5.38
C VAL A 387 4.43 1.60 -4.71
N PHE A 388 4.63 2.89 -4.93
CA PHE A 388 5.78 3.65 -4.41
C PHE A 388 5.36 4.61 -3.28
N ASP A 389 6.21 4.73 -2.26
CA ASP A 389 6.12 5.71 -1.18
C ASP A 389 7.13 6.84 -1.46
N SER A 390 6.64 7.99 -1.92
CA SER A 390 7.47 9.14 -2.27
C SER A 390 8.03 9.88 -1.05
N GLN A 391 7.53 9.62 0.16
CA GLN A 391 8.11 10.20 1.38
C GLN A 391 9.26 9.34 1.91
N LYS A 392 9.10 8.01 1.84
CA LYS A 392 10.13 7.05 2.26
C LYS A 392 11.11 6.67 1.14
N LEU A 393 10.85 7.13 -0.09
CA LEU A 393 11.62 6.84 -1.29
C LEU A 393 11.84 5.33 -1.49
N THR A 394 10.79 4.52 -1.26
CA THR A 394 10.86 3.05 -1.34
C THR A 394 9.53 2.43 -1.79
N LEU A 395 9.53 1.14 -2.08
CA LEU A 395 8.31 0.39 -2.40
C LEU A 395 7.41 0.23 -1.16
N LYS A 396 6.10 0.30 -1.39
CA LYS A 396 5.11 0.02 -0.36
C LYS A 396 4.94 -1.48 -0.18
N GLU A 397 4.72 -1.88 1.07
CA GLU A 397 4.28 -3.22 1.41
C GLU A 397 2.77 -3.30 1.21
N LEU A 398 2.36 -3.99 0.17
CA LEU A 398 0.96 -4.20 -0.21
C LEU A 398 0.66 -5.70 -0.09
N SER A 399 -0.50 -6.05 0.48
CA SER A 399 -0.90 -7.45 0.68
C SER A 399 -1.32 -8.11 -0.62
N ILE A 400 -2.30 -7.54 -1.34
CA ILE A 400 -2.76 -7.99 -2.66
C ILE A 400 -3.23 -6.75 -3.45
N SER A 401 -2.55 -6.45 -4.56
CA SER A 401 -2.92 -5.33 -5.44
C SER A 401 -2.62 -5.66 -6.90
N LYS A 402 -3.56 -5.35 -7.80
CA LYS A 402 -3.33 -5.46 -9.26
C LYS A 402 -2.08 -4.69 -9.70
N ASN A 403 -1.81 -3.54 -9.08
CA ASN A 403 -0.65 -2.72 -9.42
C ASN A 403 0.66 -3.37 -8.98
N GLN A 404 0.62 -4.24 -7.96
CA GLN A 404 1.77 -5.04 -7.55
C GLN A 404 2.02 -6.20 -8.52
N GLU A 405 0.98 -6.79 -9.12
CA GLU A 405 1.13 -7.74 -10.23
C GLU A 405 1.74 -7.05 -11.46
N TYR A 406 1.28 -5.84 -11.81
CA TYR A 406 1.85 -5.06 -12.91
C TYR A 406 3.31 -4.70 -12.66
N LEU A 407 3.69 -4.42 -11.41
CA LEU A 407 5.06 -4.17 -10.99
C LEU A 407 5.93 -5.41 -11.26
N VAL A 408 5.49 -6.59 -10.83
CA VAL A 408 6.19 -7.86 -11.05
C VAL A 408 6.31 -8.18 -12.55
N ASN A 409 5.23 -8.03 -13.29
CA ASN A 409 5.20 -8.28 -14.74
C ASN A 409 6.18 -7.37 -15.48
N ALA A 410 6.17 -6.06 -15.20
CA ALA A 410 7.06 -5.10 -15.82
C ALA A 410 8.53 -5.36 -15.45
N PHE A 411 8.82 -5.70 -14.20
CA PHE A 411 10.17 -6.02 -13.76
C PHE A 411 10.72 -7.28 -14.46
N ASN A 412 9.93 -8.36 -14.53
CA ASN A 412 10.34 -9.59 -15.22
C ASN A 412 10.47 -9.38 -16.73
N PHE A 413 9.59 -8.58 -17.34
CA PHE A 413 9.71 -8.22 -18.76
C PHE A 413 11.01 -7.47 -19.04
N LEU A 414 11.38 -6.48 -18.21
CA LEU A 414 12.64 -5.74 -18.39
C LEU A 414 13.87 -6.65 -18.29
N ILE A 415 13.86 -7.62 -17.37
CA ILE A 415 14.93 -8.63 -17.28
C ILE A 415 14.98 -9.48 -18.55
N ALA A 416 13.82 -9.93 -19.04
CA ALA A 416 13.74 -10.72 -20.28
C ALA A 416 14.19 -9.91 -21.51
N ALA A 417 13.87 -8.62 -21.56
CA ALA A 417 14.25 -7.75 -22.68
C ALA A 417 15.75 -7.44 -22.72
N ASP A 418 16.45 -7.50 -21.58
CA ASP A 418 17.84 -7.04 -21.43
C ASP A 418 18.83 -7.57 -22.50
N PRO A 419 18.84 -8.87 -22.90
CA PRO A 419 19.73 -9.34 -23.97
C PRO A 419 19.46 -8.67 -25.33
N ALA A 420 18.18 -8.45 -25.68
CA ALA A 420 17.84 -7.75 -26.93
C ALA A 420 18.22 -6.27 -26.85
N LEU A 421 17.99 -5.63 -25.70
CA LEU A 421 18.35 -4.23 -25.49
C LEU A 421 19.87 -4.02 -25.54
N THR A 422 20.62 -4.92 -24.90
CA THR A 422 22.09 -4.98 -24.98
C THR A 422 22.51 -5.07 -26.44
N THR A 423 21.90 -5.98 -27.21
CA THR A 423 22.21 -6.17 -28.64
C THR A 423 21.87 -4.97 -29.51
N PHE A 424 20.72 -4.32 -29.32
CA PHE A 424 20.37 -3.12 -30.08
C PHE A 424 21.29 -1.94 -29.76
N MET A 425 21.82 -1.90 -28.54
CA MET A 425 22.58 -0.75 -28.03
C MET A 425 24.09 -0.92 -28.13
N GLN A 426 24.62 -2.04 -28.64
CA GLN A 426 26.06 -2.30 -28.72
C GLN A 426 26.82 -1.19 -29.45
N SER A 427 27.73 -0.55 -28.73
CA SER A 427 28.61 0.51 -29.25
C SER A 427 30.00 0.47 -28.62
N SER A 428 30.30 -0.56 -27.82
CA SER A 428 31.52 -0.69 -27.04
C SER A 428 32.38 -1.91 -27.42
N PRO A 429 32.80 -2.09 -28.69
CA PRO A 429 33.57 -3.27 -29.07
C PRO A 429 34.97 -3.32 -28.43
N PHE A 430 35.49 -2.17 -28.01
CA PHE A 430 36.86 -2.03 -27.49
C PHE A 430 36.87 -1.52 -26.05
N TYR A 431 37.82 -2.00 -25.24
CA TYR A 431 38.12 -1.47 -23.92
C TYR A 431 39.62 -1.43 -23.69
N GLN A 432 40.16 -0.23 -23.45
CA GLN A 432 41.60 -0.02 -23.26
C GLN A 432 42.43 -0.54 -24.45
N GLY A 433 41.90 -0.34 -25.67
CA GLY A 433 42.50 -0.80 -26.93
C GLY A 433 42.34 -2.28 -27.23
N ARG A 434 41.64 -3.08 -26.41
CA ARG A 434 41.41 -4.51 -26.68
C ARG A 434 39.97 -4.76 -27.09
N HIS A 435 39.77 -5.60 -28.10
CA HIS A 435 38.46 -6.13 -28.44
C HIS A 435 38.13 -7.31 -27.52
N PHE A 436 37.03 -7.24 -26.79
CA PHE A 436 36.57 -8.33 -25.91
C PHE A 436 35.24 -8.92 -26.37
N ALA A 437 34.29 -8.06 -26.73
CA ALA A 437 32.94 -8.39 -27.16
C ALA A 437 32.34 -7.18 -27.87
N LYS A 438 31.19 -7.32 -28.54
CA LYS A 438 30.47 -6.20 -29.16
C LYS A 438 29.92 -5.21 -28.13
N ASP A 439 29.51 -5.71 -26.96
CA ASP A 439 29.21 -4.91 -25.77
C ASP A 439 30.22 -5.21 -24.65
N THR A 440 31.37 -4.52 -24.69
CA THR A 440 32.40 -4.70 -23.66
C THR A 440 32.03 -3.97 -22.36
N ARG A 441 31.25 -2.87 -22.42
CA ARG A 441 30.77 -2.18 -21.21
C ARG A 441 30.04 -3.14 -20.29
N MET A 442 29.14 -3.95 -20.84
CA MET A 442 28.39 -4.95 -20.09
C MET A 442 29.33 -5.92 -19.36
N LEU A 443 30.34 -6.45 -20.04
CA LEU A 443 31.31 -7.38 -19.46
C LEU A 443 32.11 -6.74 -18.32
N VAL A 444 32.69 -5.57 -18.56
CA VAL A 444 33.57 -4.92 -17.59
C VAL A 444 32.79 -4.36 -16.42
N TYR A 445 31.55 -3.93 -16.60
CA TYR A 445 30.75 -3.35 -15.52
C TYR A 445 30.08 -4.44 -14.68
N ARG A 446 29.33 -5.35 -15.30
CA ARG A 446 28.62 -6.42 -14.57
C ARG A 446 29.63 -7.42 -14.01
N GLY A 447 30.42 -8.04 -14.89
CA GLY A 447 31.21 -9.22 -14.58
C GLY A 447 30.33 -10.40 -14.12
N SER A 448 30.79 -11.62 -14.40
CA SER A 448 30.37 -12.86 -13.74
C SER A 448 31.14 -14.03 -14.36
N GLU A 449 30.92 -15.23 -13.81
CA GLU A 449 31.34 -16.48 -14.44
C GLU A 449 30.63 -16.67 -15.80
N GLU A 450 29.32 -16.39 -15.89
CA GLU A 450 28.56 -16.54 -17.14
C GLU A 450 28.96 -15.56 -18.25
N LEU A 451 29.58 -14.44 -17.89
CA LEU A 451 30.11 -13.44 -18.84
C LEU A 451 31.60 -13.63 -19.14
N GLU A 452 32.21 -14.68 -18.58
CA GLU A 452 33.63 -15.02 -18.78
C GLU A 452 34.60 -13.85 -18.51
N TYR A 453 34.23 -12.94 -17.61
CA TYR A 453 35.00 -11.73 -17.33
C TYR A 453 35.23 -11.50 -15.82
N PRO A 454 36.18 -12.23 -15.18
CA PRO A 454 36.40 -12.19 -13.73
C PRO A 454 36.94 -10.84 -13.21
N ARG A 455 37.38 -9.96 -14.13
CA ARG A 455 37.89 -8.62 -13.83
C ARG A 455 36.82 -7.54 -13.79
N GLY A 456 35.55 -7.89 -14.01
CA GLY A 456 34.45 -6.92 -14.03
C GLY A 456 34.24 -6.24 -12.68
N LEU A 457 33.70 -5.02 -12.64
CA LEU A 457 33.58 -4.20 -11.43
C LEU A 457 32.82 -4.94 -10.32
N TYR A 458 31.65 -5.51 -10.63
CA TYR A 458 30.79 -6.20 -9.67
C TYR A 458 30.98 -7.72 -9.62
N ASN A 459 32.01 -8.29 -10.25
CA ASN A 459 32.21 -9.74 -10.29
C ASN A 459 32.24 -10.41 -8.90
N SER A 460 32.87 -9.75 -7.91
CA SER A 460 32.92 -10.25 -6.52
C SER A 460 31.68 -9.90 -5.68
N LEU A 461 30.76 -9.11 -6.24
CA LEU A 461 29.56 -8.59 -5.60
C LEU A 461 28.36 -8.67 -6.58
N PRO A 462 28.01 -9.86 -7.10
CA PRO A 462 27.08 -10.01 -8.23
C PRO A 462 25.66 -9.50 -7.93
N THR A 463 25.20 -9.56 -6.67
CA THR A 463 23.91 -9.00 -6.21
C THR A 463 23.75 -7.50 -6.55
N PHE A 464 24.84 -6.79 -6.80
CA PHE A 464 24.86 -5.35 -7.07
C PHE A 464 24.98 -4.99 -8.54
N GLY A 465 25.44 -5.90 -9.41
CA GLY A 465 25.74 -5.56 -10.81
C GLY A 465 25.28 -6.58 -11.85
N SER A 466 25.02 -7.83 -11.48
CA SER A 466 24.58 -8.87 -12.42
C SER A 466 23.09 -8.72 -12.77
N LEU A 467 22.67 -9.26 -13.92
CA LEU A 467 21.27 -9.32 -14.32
C LEU A 467 20.46 -10.13 -13.27
N PRO A 468 19.43 -9.55 -12.64
CA PRO A 468 18.70 -10.21 -11.59
C PRO A 468 17.84 -11.37 -12.11
N ALA A 469 17.55 -12.35 -11.25
CA ALA A 469 16.54 -13.37 -11.51
C ALA A 469 15.13 -12.78 -11.54
N TYR A 470 14.18 -13.48 -12.15
CA TYR A 470 12.76 -13.13 -12.03
C TYR A 470 12.28 -13.15 -10.58
N VAL A 471 11.12 -12.54 -10.37
CA VAL A 471 10.37 -12.53 -9.11
C VAL A 471 8.96 -13.05 -9.34
N HIS A 472 8.35 -13.67 -8.35
CA HIS A 472 6.99 -14.22 -8.45
C HIS A 472 5.96 -13.29 -7.82
N ALA A 473 6.35 -12.56 -6.78
CA ALA A 473 5.48 -11.63 -6.06
C ALA A 473 6.21 -10.32 -5.70
N GLY A 474 5.43 -9.29 -5.37
CA GLY A 474 6.01 -8.03 -4.90
C GLY A 474 6.77 -8.15 -3.57
N ALA A 475 6.45 -9.16 -2.76
CA ALA A 475 7.20 -9.48 -1.54
C ALA A 475 8.65 -9.90 -1.85
N ASP A 476 8.88 -10.62 -2.95
CA ASP A 476 10.23 -11.02 -3.39
C ASP A 476 11.08 -9.81 -3.73
N LEU A 477 10.49 -8.78 -4.37
CA LEU A 477 11.16 -7.51 -4.65
C LEU A 477 11.55 -6.79 -3.36
N LEU A 478 10.64 -6.72 -2.39
CA LEU A 478 10.90 -6.08 -1.09
C LEU A 478 12.01 -6.78 -0.31
N SER A 479 11.98 -8.12 -0.25
CA SER A 479 13.06 -8.90 0.38
C SER A 479 14.39 -8.63 -0.32
N ARG A 480 14.44 -8.77 -1.65
CA ARG A 480 15.65 -8.53 -2.44
C ARG A 480 16.25 -7.14 -2.22
N ILE A 481 15.40 -6.11 -2.10
CA ILE A 481 15.86 -4.74 -1.81
C ILE A 481 16.50 -4.66 -0.42
N ARG A 482 15.84 -5.23 0.61
CA ARG A 482 16.34 -5.25 2.00
C ARG A 482 17.65 -6.04 2.08
N ASP A 483 17.66 -7.28 1.57
CA ASP A 483 18.80 -8.19 1.62
C ASP A 483 20.05 -7.60 0.92
N ARG A 484 19.83 -6.93 -0.22
CA ARG A 484 20.92 -6.23 -0.93
C ARG A 484 21.45 -5.03 -0.12
N ASN A 485 20.57 -4.22 0.45
CA ASN A 485 21.00 -3.10 1.29
C ASN A 485 21.80 -3.59 2.50
N ASP A 486 21.33 -4.63 3.18
CA ASP A 486 22.00 -5.19 4.35
C ASP A 486 23.36 -5.79 3.98
N SER A 487 23.44 -6.48 2.83
CA SER A 487 24.71 -6.97 2.27
C SER A 487 25.68 -5.83 1.93
N TRP A 488 25.17 -4.69 1.47
CA TRP A 488 25.99 -3.51 1.17
C TRP A 488 26.54 -2.91 2.46
N LEU A 489 25.68 -2.67 3.45
CA LEU A 489 26.07 -2.12 4.75
C LEU A 489 27.10 -3.02 5.44
N LYS A 490 26.95 -4.34 5.34
CA LYS A 490 27.95 -5.30 5.81
C LYS A 490 29.29 -5.11 5.09
N SER A 491 29.27 -5.06 3.75
CA SER A 491 30.47 -4.84 2.95
C SER A 491 31.18 -3.52 3.29
N LEU A 492 30.42 -2.47 3.62
CA LEU A 492 30.96 -1.19 4.11
C LEU A 492 31.58 -1.32 5.50
N ALA A 493 30.91 -2.04 6.41
CA ALA A 493 31.41 -2.26 7.76
C ALA A 493 32.73 -3.04 7.75
N ASP A 494 32.85 -4.06 6.89
CA ASP A 494 34.05 -4.90 6.75
C ASP A 494 35.30 -4.08 6.33
N ILE A 495 35.10 -2.98 5.59
CA ILE A 495 36.18 -2.03 5.24
C ILE A 495 36.27 -0.84 6.21
N GLY A 496 35.61 -0.90 7.36
CA GLY A 496 35.67 0.13 8.41
C GLY A 496 34.93 1.42 8.08
N VAL A 497 33.95 1.40 7.17
CA VAL A 497 33.07 2.55 6.89
C VAL A 497 31.81 2.43 7.75
N LYS A 498 31.59 3.41 8.63
CA LYS A 498 30.41 3.43 9.52
C LYS A 498 29.28 4.23 8.89
N GLY A 499 28.18 3.55 8.59
CA GLY A 499 26.96 4.16 8.05
C GLY A 499 27.01 4.46 6.55
N ALA A 500 25.87 4.90 6.02
CA ALA A 500 25.69 5.13 4.59
C ALA A 500 24.81 6.38 4.30
N SER A 501 25.03 7.44 5.08
CA SER A 501 24.25 8.71 5.03
C SER A 501 24.33 9.46 3.70
N PHE A 502 25.25 9.07 2.82
CA PHE A 502 25.36 9.59 1.46
C PHE A 502 24.36 8.94 0.48
N TYR A 503 23.59 7.93 0.90
CA TYR A 503 22.43 7.43 0.16
C TYR A 503 21.15 8.05 0.70
N ARG A 504 20.23 8.36 -0.22
CA ARG A 504 18.92 8.93 0.11
C ARG A 504 17.90 7.83 0.40
N SER A 505 18.10 6.66 -0.19
CA SER A 505 17.23 5.49 -0.05
C SER A 505 18.05 4.20 -0.06
N ILE A 506 17.49 3.14 0.55
CA ILE A 506 17.97 1.76 0.40
C ILE A 506 17.98 1.30 -1.07
N LEU A 507 17.21 1.96 -1.94
CA LEU A 507 17.20 1.69 -3.38
C LEU A 507 18.47 2.17 -4.10
N ASP A 508 19.24 3.09 -3.49
CA ASP A 508 20.45 3.64 -4.09
C ASP A 508 21.64 2.66 -4.05
N THR A 509 21.56 1.58 -3.27
CA THR A 509 22.59 0.53 -3.19
C THR A 509 22.42 -0.52 -4.30
N ASN A 510 22.04 -0.10 -5.50
CA ASN A 510 21.77 -0.98 -6.62
C ASN A 510 22.32 -0.48 -7.96
N TRP A 511 23.17 -1.30 -8.59
CA TRP A 511 23.75 -1.05 -9.90
C TRP A 511 23.46 -2.17 -10.91
N THR A 512 22.44 -3.01 -10.64
CA THR A 512 21.97 -4.03 -11.58
C THR A 512 21.43 -3.37 -12.85
N PRO A 513 21.47 -4.07 -14.01
CA PRO A 513 20.98 -3.53 -15.29
C PRO A 513 19.48 -3.23 -15.30
N VAL A 514 18.70 -3.85 -14.42
CA VAL A 514 17.30 -3.53 -14.16
C VAL A 514 17.14 -3.22 -12.69
N LYS A 515 16.60 -2.05 -12.35
CA LYS A 515 16.33 -1.70 -10.95
C LYS A 515 15.09 -0.86 -10.74
N ILE A 516 14.71 -0.73 -9.48
CA ILE A 516 13.76 0.25 -8.98
C ILE A 516 14.58 1.27 -8.18
N ASN A 517 14.37 2.57 -8.43
CA ASN A 517 15.17 3.64 -7.83
C ASN A 517 14.35 4.57 -6.92
N ALA A 518 15.05 5.50 -6.25
CA ALA A 518 14.45 6.46 -5.33
C ALA A 518 13.51 7.49 -6.00
N HIS A 519 13.51 7.58 -7.33
CA HIS A 519 12.57 8.43 -8.08
C HIS A 519 11.20 7.77 -8.28
N GLY A 520 11.04 6.50 -7.89
CA GLY A 520 9.81 5.76 -8.11
C GLY A 520 9.65 5.35 -9.57
N THR A 521 10.76 4.98 -10.22
CA THR A 521 10.77 4.44 -11.58
C THR A 521 11.43 3.05 -11.60
N PHE A 522 11.05 2.25 -12.60
CA PHE A 522 11.98 1.29 -13.15
C PHE A 522 13.10 2.03 -13.85
N GLU A 523 14.31 1.49 -13.79
CA GLU A 523 15.49 2.03 -14.46
C GLU A 523 16.15 0.88 -15.21
N GLN A 524 16.09 0.96 -16.55
CA GLN A 524 16.76 0.04 -17.46
C GLN A 524 18.13 0.65 -17.80
N ARG A 525 19.20 0.05 -17.29
CA ARG A 525 20.58 0.59 -17.30
C ARG A 525 21.59 -0.27 -18.03
N GLY A 526 21.15 -1.45 -18.45
CA GLY A 526 22.00 -2.44 -19.10
C GLY A 526 22.58 -1.97 -20.43
N MET A 527 22.07 -0.88 -21.00
CA MET A 527 22.37 -0.39 -22.34
C MET A 527 23.61 0.49 -22.38
N ASP A 528 24.43 0.27 -23.39
CA ASP A 528 25.47 1.18 -23.87
C ASP A 528 24.88 2.56 -24.23
N MET A 529 25.69 3.61 -24.10
CA MET A 529 25.44 4.85 -24.85
C MET A 529 25.54 4.56 -26.36
N ASN A 530 24.73 5.20 -27.21
CA ASN A 530 24.74 4.93 -28.65
C ASN A 530 24.24 6.16 -29.46
N ARG A 531 24.03 6.00 -30.77
CA ARG A 531 23.45 6.99 -31.68
C ARG A 531 22.02 7.36 -31.29
N LEU A 532 21.69 8.64 -31.42
CA LEU A 532 20.41 9.17 -30.92
C LEU A 532 19.17 8.53 -31.54
N PRO A 533 19.13 8.19 -32.86
CA PRO A 533 18.00 7.46 -33.43
C PRO A 533 17.77 6.09 -32.79
N VAL A 534 18.84 5.38 -32.41
CA VAL A 534 18.76 4.07 -31.74
C VAL A 534 18.20 4.24 -30.33
N LEU A 535 18.69 5.25 -29.59
CA LEU A 535 18.18 5.59 -28.26
C LEU A 535 16.66 5.82 -28.30
N LEU A 536 16.18 6.63 -29.25
CA LEU A 536 14.74 6.88 -29.41
C LEU A 536 13.98 5.59 -29.69
N SER A 537 14.39 4.81 -30.69
CA SER A 537 13.66 3.59 -31.07
C SER A 537 13.58 2.57 -29.93
N VAL A 538 14.68 2.34 -29.20
CA VAL A 538 14.69 1.42 -28.05
C VAL A 538 13.80 1.92 -26.92
N SER A 539 13.82 3.23 -26.67
CA SER A 539 12.99 3.86 -25.63
C SER A 539 11.51 3.72 -25.91
N LEU A 540 11.11 3.94 -27.17
CA LEU A 540 9.73 3.79 -27.62
C LEU A 540 9.29 2.33 -27.63
N LEU A 541 10.14 1.41 -28.10
CA LEU A 541 9.90 -0.03 -28.05
C LEU A 541 9.52 -0.47 -26.64
N LEU A 542 10.32 -0.07 -25.64
CA LEU A 542 10.06 -0.39 -24.24
C LEU A 542 8.84 0.34 -23.68
N GLN A 543 8.68 1.62 -24.00
CA GLN A 543 7.51 2.41 -23.60
C GLN A 543 6.20 1.76 -24.03
N ILE A 544 6.10 1.32 -25.30
CA ILE A 544 4.90 0.70 -25.84
C ILE A 544 4.53 -0.54 -25.03
N ILE A 545 5.48 -1.44 -24.82
CA ILE A 545 5.23 -2.72 -24.13
C ILE A 545 4.93 -2.48 -22.65
N LEU A 546 5.72 -1.63 -21.97
CA LEU A 546 5.51 -1.32 -20.56
C LEU A 546 4.17 -0.62 -20.30
N ARG A 547 3.74 0.28 -21.18
CA ARG A 547 2.43 0.94 -21.07
C ARG A 547 1.31 -0.12 -21.10
N HIS A 548 1.39 -1.09 -22.00
CA HIS A 548 0.42 -2.21 -22.05
C HIS A 548 0.45 -3.09 -20.79
N ILE A 549 1.63 -3.35 -20.22
CA ILE A 549 1.75 -4.09 -18.96
C ILE A 549 1.11 -3.32 -17.80
N GLN A 550 1.41 -2.02 -17.68
CA GLN A 550 0.92 -1.19 -16.57
C GLN A 550 -0.57 -0.85 -16.68
N ASP A 551 -1.13 -0.81 -17.89
CA ASP A 551 -2.56 -0.68 -18.12
C ASP A 551 -3.31 -2.00 -17.87
N GLY A 552 -2.61 -3.08 -17.52
CA GLY A 552 -3.19 -4.40 -17.30
C GLY A 552 -3.65 -5.10 -18.58
N ASN A 553 -3.19 -4.63 -19.74
CA ASN A 553 -3.50 -5.20 -21.05
C ASN A 553 -2.51 -6.30 -21.47
N LEU A 554 -1.45 -6.53 -20.68
CA LEU A 554 -0.44 -7.52 -20.98
C LEU A 554 0.10 -8.17 -19.71
N LYS A 555 -0.11 -9.47 -19.56
CA LYS A 555 0.47 -10.29 -18.50
C LYS A 555 1.75 -10.96 -18.98
N VAL A 556 2.75 -11.05 -18.11
CA VAL A 556 4.08 -11.57 -18.43
C VAL A 556 4.27 -12.91 -17.73
N VAL A 557 4.52 -13.97 -18.51
CA VAL A 557 4.55 -15.35 -17.99
C VAL A 557 5.84 -16.04 -18.43
N PRO A 558 6.72 -16.45 -17.50
CA PRO A 558 7.83 -17.33 -17.82
C PRO A 558 7.33 -18.68 -18.34
N HIS A 559 7.86 -19.16 -19.46
CA HIS A 559 7.47 -20.44 -20.03
C HIS A 559 8.59 -21.05 -20.89
N ASP A 560 8.80 -22.36 -20.81
CA ASP A 560 9.89 -23.03 -21.56
C ASP A 560 9.76 -22.88 -23.07
N SER A 561 8.53 -22.84 -23.62
CA SER A 561 8.33 -22.62 -25.04
C SER A 561 8.93 -21.29 -25.54
N ALA A 562 9.12 -20.31 -24.65
CA ALA A 562 9.70 -19.02 -25.02
C ALA A 562 11.21 -19.06 -25.25
N LYS A 563 11.87 -20.23 -25.05
CA LYS A 563 13.21 -20.48 -25.60
C LYS A 563 13.17 -20.53 -27.13
N ALA A 564 12.16 -21.19 -27.70
CA ALA A 564 11.97 -21.32 -29.14
C ALA A 564 11.09 -20.21 -29.75
N GLU A 565 10.18 -19.64 -28.96
CA GLU A 565 9.28 -18.56 -29.40
C GLU A 565 9.26 -17.41 -28.38
N PRO A 566 10.34 -16.64 -28.26
CA PRO A 566 10.42 -15.56 -27.30
C PRO A 566 9.37 -14.49 -27.58
N PHE A 567 8.85 -13.90 -26.51
CA PHE A 567 7.83 -12.84 -26.54
C PHE A 567 6.57 -13.21 -27.33
N ALA A 568 6.24 -14.51 -27.46
CA ALA A 568 5.01 -14.95 -28.09
C ALA A 568 3.80 -14.31 -27.41
N PHE A 569 3.01 -13.57 -28.20
CA PHE A 569 1.85 -12.82 -27.72
C PHE A 569 0.56 -13.56 -28.04
N ASP A 570 -0.17 -13.94 -26.99
CA ASP A 570 -1.52 -14.44 -27.08
C ASP A 570 -2.50 -13.26 -26.90
N LYS A 571 -3.12 -12.86 -28.01
CA LYS A 571 -4.08 -11.74 -28.04
C LYS A 571 -5.35 -12.02 -27.23
N HIS A 572 -5.80 -13.27 -27.17
CA HIS A 572 -7.02 -13.64 -26.46
C HIS A 572 -6.79 -13.68 -24.96
N ALA A 573 -5.70 -14.32 -24.53
CA ALA A 573 -5.31 -14.37 -23.12
C ALA A 573 -4.66 -13.07 -22.62
N LYS A 574 -4.26 -12.17 -23.53
CA LYS A 574 -3.47 -10.96 -23.23
C LYS A 574 -2.18 -11.29 -22.49
N THR A 575 -1.47 -12.32 -22.93
CA THR A 575 -0.22 -12.78 -22.30
C THR A 575 0.96 -12.71 -23.26
N ILE A 576 2.14 -12.36 -22.75
CA ILE A 576 3.42 -12.66 -23.42
C ILE A 576 4.17 -13.73 -22.65
N ARG A 577 4.78 -14.65 -23.39
CA ARG A 577 5.68 -15.65 -22.83
C ARG A 577 7.12 -15.15 -22.88
N ILE A 578 7.81 -15.18 -21.74
CA ILE A 578 9.24 -14.86 -21.65
C ILE A 578 10.04 -16.12 -21.34
N ALA A 579 11.26 -16.20 -21.88
CA ALA A 579 12.14 -17.34 -21.63
C ALA A 579 12.47 -17.47 -20.13
N PRO A 580 12.71 -18.67 -19.60
CA PRO A 580 13.15 -18.85 -18.21
C PRO A 580 14.37 -18.00 -17.89
N ASP A 581 14.44 -17.44 -16.68
CA ASP A 581 15.50 -16.51 -16.28
C ASP A 581 16.90 -17.15 -16.37
N THR A 582 17.00 -18.45 -16.12
CA THR A 582 18.25 -19.22 -16.28
C THR A 582 18.76 -19.20 -17.72
N HIS A 583 17.87 -19.33 -18.71
CA HIS A 583 18.24 -19.23 -20.11
C HIS A 583 18.61 -17.78 -20.49
N VAL A 584 17.85 -16.80 -20.00
CA VAL A 584 18.15 -15.37 -20.22
C VAL A 584 19.52 -14.99 -19.65
N ARG A 585 19.81 -15.37 -18.40
CA ARG A 585 21.01 -14.95 -17.67
C ARG A 585 22.25 -15.70 -18.09
N LYS A 586 22.15 -17.01 -18.35
CA LYS A 586 23.31 -17.88 -18.64
C LYS A 586 23.65 -18.01 -20.13
N TYR A 587 22.66 -17.90 -21.01
CA TYR A 587 22.87 -18.08 -22.46
C TYR A 587 22.68 -16.77 -23.21
N LEU A 588 21.47 -16.21 -23.19
CA LEU A 588 21.14 -15.06 -24.05
C LEU A 588 21.99 -13.82 -23.72
N GLN A 589 22.27 -13.56 -22.44
CA GLN A 589 23.10 -12.42 -22.04
C GLN A 589 24.54 -12.53 -22.59
N HIS A 590 25.14 -13.72 -22.55
CA HIS A 590 26.48 -13.96 -23.07
C HIS A 590 26.51 -13.80 -24.60
N ALA A 591 25.65 -14.54 -25.30
CA ALA A 591 25.55 -14.48 -26.76
C ALA A 591 25.22 -13.06 -27.26
N ALA A 592 24.34 -12.34 -26.57
CA ALA A 592 24.02 -10.95 -26.87
C ALA A 592 25.29 -10.09 -26.85
N ALA A 593 26.09 -10.13 -25.78
CA ALA A 593 27.26 -9.28 -25.67
C ALA A 593 28.40 -9.63 -26.64
N HIS A 594 28.68 -10.93 -26.82
CA HIS A 594 29.81 -11.38 -27.63
C HIS A 594 29.52 -11.40 -29.13
N GLU A 595 28.37 -11.92 -29.53
CA GLU A 595 28.03 -12.21 -30.93
C GLU A 595 27.01 -11.21 -31.50
N GLY A 596 26.08 -10.73 -30.67
CA GLY A 596 25.05 -9.78 -31.07
C GLY A 596 24.18 -10.32 -32.21
N LEU A 597 23.91 -9.50 -33.24
CA LEU A 597 23.04 -9.88 -34.36
C LEU A 597 23.62 -10.92 -35.32
N GLU A 598 24.90 -11.30 -35.18
CA GLU A 598 25.47 -12.43 -35.94
C GLU A 598 24.93 -13.77 -35.45
N ASN A 599 24.60 -13.88 -34.16
CA ASN A 599 24.00 -15.08 -33.58
C ASN A 599 22.52 -15.17 -33.98
N ASP A 600 22.10 -16.32 -34.53
CA ASP A 600 20.74 -16.52 -35.02
C ASP A 600 19.68 -16.49 -33.91
N ASP A 601 19.99 -17.02 -32.73
CA ASP A 601 19.06 -16.99 -31.59
C ASP A 601 18.86 -15.55 -31.11
N ILE A 602 19.94 -14.78 -30.99
CA ILE A 602 19.87 -13.37 -30.58
C ILE A 602 19.17 -12.51 -31.63
N HIS A 603 19.49 -12.68 -32.91
CA HIS A 603 18.80 -11.98 -34.00
C HIS A 603 17.31 -12.26 -33.98
N TYR A 604 16.93 -13.53 -33.82
CA TYR A 604 15.53 -13.93 -33.71
C TYR A 604 14.88 -13.35 -32.45
N TYR A 605 15.56 -13.38 -31.31
CA TYR A 605 15.10 -12.79 -30.04
C TYR A 605 14.80 -11.29 -30.17
N CYS A 606 15.72 -10.55 -30.78
CA CYS A 606 15.58 -9.11 -31.07
C CYS A 606 14.41 -8.84 -32.04
N ARG A 607 14.29 -9.64 -33.11
CA ARG A 607 13.18 -9.55 -34.07
C ARG A 607 11.82 -9.76 -33.40
N ARG A 608 11.72 -10.75 -32.50
CA ARG A 608 10.47 -11.04 -31.77
C ARG A 608 10.08 -9.92 -30.82
N LEU A 609 11.05 -9.32 -30.12
CA LEU A 609 10.80 -8.17 -29.25
C LEU A 609 10.32 -6.95 -30.06
N LEU A 610 10.99 -6.62 -31.17
CA LEU A 610 10.58 -5.52 -32.04
C LEU A 610 9.19 -5.78 -32.65
N SER A 611 8.93 -7.01 -33.09
CA SER A 611 7.63 -7.41 -33.63
C SER A 611 6.51 -7.23 -32.60
N LEU A 612 6.74 -7.58 -31.33
CA LEU A 612 5.78 -7.34 -30.25
C LEU A 612 5.46 -5.86 -30.12
N ALA A 613 6.49 -5.00 -30.07
CA ALA A 613 6.28 -3.56 -29.98
C ALA A 613 5.49 -2.99 -31.17
N LYS A 614 5.77 -3.44 -32.40
CA LYS A 614 5.00 -3.02 -33.59
C LYS A 614 3.55 -3.48 -33.54
N ILE A 615 3.29 -4.73 -33.11
CA ILE A 615 1.92 -5.26 -32.96
C ILE A 615 1.12 -4.44 -31.95
N LEU A 616 1.75 -4.02 -30.84
CA LEU A 616 1.10 -3.27 -29.77
C LEU A 616 1.03 -1.76 -30.05
N GLY A 617 1.99 -1.21 -30.79
CA GLY A 617 2.18 0.22 -30.99
C GLY A 617 1.43 0.82 -32.18
N GLY A 618 1.06 0.00 -33.18
CA GLY A 618 0.45 0.49 -34.41
C GLY A 618 1.48 0.86 -35.49
N LYS A 619 0.98 1.16 -36.70
CA LYS A 619 1.83 1.41 -37.89
C LYS A 619 2.46 2.80 -37.88
N GLU A 620 1.86 3.74 -37.15
CA GLU A 620 2.31 5.13 -37.06
C GLU A 620 3.73 5.24 -36.45
N LEU A 621 4.15 4.22 -35.69
CA LEU A 621 5.46 4.14 -35.04
C LEU A 621 6.53 3.45 -35.89
N ASP A 622 6.20 2.93 -37.08
CA ASP A 622 7.16 2.20 -37.91
C ASP A 622 8.38 3.04 -38.30
N GLU A 623 8.17 4.33 -38.58
CA GLU A 623 9.25 5.29 -38.88
C GLU A 623 10.18 5.50 -37.68
N LEU A 624 9.61 5.64 -36.48
CA LEU A 624 10.37 5.84 -35.24
C LEU A 624 11.09 4.56 -34.79
N LEU A 625 10.62 3.39 -35.22
CA LEU A 625 11.24 2.08 -34.97
C LEU A 625 12.11 1.58 -36.14
N ARG A 626 12.22 2.37 -37.22
CA ARG A 626 13.01 2.02 -38.41
C ARG A 626 14.48 1.74 -38.09
N PRO A 627 15.20 2.51 -37.24
CA PRO A 627 16.58 2.19 -36.90
C PRO A 627 16.80 0.74 -36.45
N LEU A 628 15.88 0.19 -35.65
CA LEU A 628 15.95 -1.21 -35.19
C LEU A 628 15.58 -2.21 -36.30
N THR A 629 14.67 -1.82 -37.19
CA THR A 629 14.30 -2.63 -38.35
C THR A 629 15.49 -2.77 -39.30
N ASP A 630 16.19 -1.67 -39.55
CA ASP A 630 17.36 -1.63 -40.44
C ASP A 630 18.54 -2.40 -39.83
N MET A 631 18.77 -2.27 -38.52
CA MET A 631 19.76 -3.08 -37.79
C MET A 631 19.50 -4.59 -37.96
N LEU A 632 18.25 -5.02 -37.80
CA LEU A 632 17.87 -6.43 -37.97
C LEU A 632 18.00 -6.90 -39.42
N ALA A 633 17.64 -6.07 -40.39
CA ALA A 633 17.75 -6.39 -41.80
C ALA A 633 19.22 -6.54 -42.22
N GLY A 634 20.08 -5.62 -41.75
CA GLY A 634 21.52 -5.66 -42.02
C GLY A 634 22.31 -6.63 -41.14
N ARG A 635 21.71 -7.16 -40.07
CA ARG A 635 22.37 -7.93 -38.99
C ARG A 635 23.61 -7.22 -38.46
N ARG A 636 23.52 -5.89 -38.30
CA ARG A 636 24.63 -5.03 -37.87
C ARG A 636 24.18 -4.05 -36.81
N THR A 637 25.05 -3.89 -35.83
CA THR A 637 24.95 -2.94 -34.71
C THR A 637 26.00 -1.85 -34.87
N THR A 638 25.95 -0.82 -34.01
CA THR A 638 26.97 0.23 -34.01
C THR A 638 28.36 -0.31 -33.66
N ALA A 639 28.45 -1.35 -32.84
CA ALA A 639 29.72 -2.06 -32.60
C ALA A 639 30.31 -2.66 -33.88
N ASP A 640 29.47 -3.22 -34.77
CA ASP A 640 29.93 -3.76 -36.07
C ASP A 640 30.46 -2.66 -36.98
N ASP A 641 29.84 -1.48 -36.94
CA ASP A 641 30.30 -0.31 -37.69
C ASP A 641 31.64 0.21 -37.16
N ILE A 642 31.82 0.27 -35.84
CA ILE A 642 33.10 0.64 -35.20
C ILE A 642 34.20 -0.37 -35.56
N LEU A 643 33.89 -1.67 -35.56
CA LEU A 643 34.82 -2.73 -35.97
C LEU A 643 35.21 -2.60 -37.44
N SER A 644 34.24 -2.32 -38.32
CA SER A 644 34.47 -2.07 -39.73
C SER A 644 35.34 -0.82 -39.94
N GLN A 645 35.08 0.24 -39.18
CA GLN A 645 35.85 1.48 -39.23
C GLN A 645 37.29 1.26 -38.75
N ALA A 646 37.50 0.52 -37.67
CA ALA A 646 38.85 0.21 -37.19
C ALA A 646 39.66 -0.50 -38.29
N ARG A 647 39.04 -1.45 -39.01
CA ARG A 647 39.68 -2.15 -40.14
C ARG A 647 40.00 -1.20 -41.30
N SER A 648 39.07 -0.32 -41.68
CA SER A 648 39.31 0.65 -42.77
C SER A 648 40.42 1.65 -42.43
N LEU A 649 40.60 1.97 -41.15
CA LEU A 649 41.69 2.79 -40.63
C LEU A 649 43.02 2.02 -40.46
N GLY A 650 43.09 0.76 -40.87
CA GLY A 650 44.31 -0.02 -40.92
C GLY A 650 44.55 -0.96 -39.72
N TYR A 651 43.55 -1.20 -38.87
CA TYR A 651 43.64 -2.20 -37.81
C TYR A 651 43.47 -3.63 -38.38
N LYS A 652 44.60 -4.28 -38.70
CA LYS A 652 44.61 -5.57 -39.41
C LYS A 652 44.53 -6.81 -38.50
N ASP A 653 45.06 -6.75 -37.28
CA ASP A 653 45.12 -7.89 -36.36
C ASP A 653 44.38 -7.57 -35.05
N MET A 654 43.15 -8.10 -34.92
CA MET A 654 42.26 -7.89 -33.77
C MET A 654 42.82 -8.38 -32.43
N ARG A 655 43.88 -9.19 -32.44
CA ARG A 655 44.55 -9.70 -31.23
C ARG A 655 45.52 -8.69 -30.62
N LYS A 656 45.96 -7.71 -31.40
CA LYS A 656 46.85 -6.65 -30.93
C LYS A 656 46.04 -5.58 -30.19
N LEU A 657 46.74 -4.58 -29.66
CA LEU A 657 46.08 -3.39 -29.14
C LEU A 657 45.73 -2.47 -30.31
N LEU A 658 44.52 -1.93 -30.30
CA LEU A 658 44.09 -0.87 -31.19
C LEU A 658 45.03 0.34 -31.02
N PRO A 659 45.71 0.78 -32.08
CA PRO A 659 46.55 1.97 -32.04
C PRO A 659 45.79 3.21 -31.57
N GLN A 660 46.44 4.04 -30.76
CA GLN A 660 45.80 5.21 -30.14
C GLN A 660 45.31 6.23 -31.18
N ASN A 661 46.04 6.41 -32.30
CA ASN A 661 45.61 7.28 -33.40
C ASN A 661 44.32 6.77 -34.06
N ILE A 662 44.19 5.46 -34.29
CA ILE A 662 42.96 4.86 -34.83
C ILE A 662 41.81 5.03 -33.84
N ALA A 663 42.05 4.75 -32.56
CA ALA A 663 41.04 4.93 -31.51
C ALA A 663 40.52 6.37 -31.43
N SER A 664 41.41 7.34 -31.58
CA SER A 664 41.06 8.76 -31.50
C SER A 664 40.29 9.21 -32.76
N GLU A 665 40.64 8.71 -33.95
CA GLU A 665 39.89 8.97 -35.18
C GLU A 665 38.46 8.39 -35.14
N ILE A 666 38.29 7.18 -34.59
CA ILE A 666 36.96 6.61 -34.32
C ILE A 666 36.17 7.53 -33.38
N ALA A 667 36.78 7.96 -32.28
CA ALA A 667 36.13 8.87 -31.33
C ALA A 667 35.70 10.20 -31.98
N LEU A 668 36.57 10.83 -32.77
CA LEU A 668 36.23 12.05 -33.50
C LEU A 668 35.10 11.83 -34.50
N THR A 669 35.09 10.70 -35.21
CA THR A 669 34.02 10.37 -36.17
C THR A 669 32.67 10.28 -35.47
N HIS A 670 32.58 9.52 -34.38
CA HIS A 670 31.32 9.35 -33.64
C HIS A 670 30.89 10.62 -32.89
N ALA A 671 31.84 11.44 -32.42
CA ALA A 671 31.53 12.75 -31.86
C ALA A 671 30.92 13.71 -32.90
N ARG A 672 31.46 13.74 -34.14
CA ARG A 672 30.91 14.54 -35.24
C ARG A 672 29.55 14.04 -35.71
N GLN A 673 29.38 12.71 -35.80
CA GLN A 673 28.13 12.06 -36.21
C GLN A 673 26.94 12.48 -35.33
N MET A 674 27.18 12.83 -34.07
CA MET A 674 26.13 13.25 -33.14
C MET A 674 25.37 14.50 -33.62
N SER A 675 26.03 15.45 -34.30
CA SER A 675 25.37 16.63 -34.86
C SER A 675 24.39 16.28 -35.98
N GLU A 676 24.74 15.30 -36.81
CA GLU A 676 23.86 14.78 -37.86
C GLU A 676 22.68 13.99 -37.25
N ASP A 677 22.95 13.23 -36.19
CA ASP A 677 21.93 12.49 -35.45
C ASP A 677 20.88 13.42 -34.84
N ILE A 678 21.28 14.58 -34.31
CA ILE A 678 20.36 15.61 -33.79
C ILE A 678 19.38 16.03 -34.89
N VAL A 679 19.90 16.42 -36.06
CA VAL A 679 19.05 16.87 -37.18
C VAL A 679 18.15 15.74 -37.69
N SER A 680 18.69 14.51 -37.80
CA SER A 680 17.89 13.35 -38.21
C SER A 680 16.75 13.08 -37.23
N LEU A 681 17.00 13.20 -35.93
CA LEU A 681 16.02 12.89 -34.91
C LEU A 681 14.89 13.92 -34.86
N GLU A 682 15.21 15.20 -35.08
CA GLU A 682 14.21 16.26 -35.19
C GLU A 682 13.26 15.98 -36.36
N LYS A 683 13.79 15.61 -37.54
CA LYS A 683 12.97 15.17 -38.69
C LYS A 683 12.17 13.89 -38.38
N MET A 684 12.82 12.94 -37.68
CA MET A 684 12.24 11.79 -36.97
C MET A 684 10.87 12.11 -36.37
N ILE A 685 10.95 13.00 -35.38
CA ILE A 685 9.85 13.35 -34.50
C ILE A 685 8.81 14.23 -35.23
N GLU A 686 9.25 15.21 -36.01
CA GLU A 686 8.35 16.05 -36.81
C GLU A 686 7.52 15.23 -37.82
N GLY A 687 8.12 14.22 -38.45
CA GLY A 687 7.44 13.32 -39.37
C GLY A 687 6.34 12.52 -38.66
N TYR A 688 6.64 12.00 -37.47
CA TYR A 688 5.65 11.31 -36.63
C TYR A 688 4.51 12.23 -36.19
N GLU A 689 4.83 13.44 -35.72
CA GLU A 689 3.82 14.39 -35.27
C GLU A 689 2.84 14.74 -36.37
N LYS A 690 3.32 14.95 -37.61
CA LYS A 690 2.46 15.18 -38.79
C LYS A 690 1.56 14.00 -39.15
N LEU A 691 1.98 12.77 -38.85
CA LEU A 691 1.16 11.56 -39.10
C LEU A 691 0.08 11.37 -38.02
N THR A 692 0.29 11.92 -36.82
CA THR A 692 -0.60 11.72 -35.65
C THR A 692 -1.47 12.93 -35.30
N SER A 693 -1.17 14.10 -35.86
CA SER A 693 -2.01 15.31 -35.83
C SER A 693 -3.16 15.20 -36.81
#